data_AF-A0A6G3CTM4-F1
#
_entry.id   AF-A0A6G3CTM4-F1
#
_cell.length_a   1.000
_cell.length_b   1.000
_cell.length_c   1.000
_cell.angle_alpha   90.00
_cell.angle_beta   90.00
_cell.angle_gamma   90.00
#
_symmetry.space_group_name_H-M   'P 1'
#
loop_
_entity.id
_entity.type
_entity.pdbx_description
1 polymer ?
#
loop_
_entity_poly.entity_id
_entity_poly.type
_entity_poly.pdbx_seq_one_letter_code
_entity_poly.pdbx_strand_id
1 'polypeptide(L)'
;APPAAPDWPRRLELLVALERQGVTDVPIGETVARLLPAARDPRPFLAAIRALRPPNAEDAVLALLPSAPSAALDALEAIGGDRTRSALARAFGIDAPGLAPESPPAAPGRSPRPPIAPELRPVRDRALALLWHLTHVPEQRRDLLDRLDPRHLPHAVEADLGAPDERELAVLRARVDADAPVAALRRIAEYAGTGALPLVSDLLLRVVRDLAAPRDPDAGPSRPGPDTPYPDGQPRPDGEPELPAEASEAVRALGSRLWRRRRIRPVCLLDAPDDTGAGHAFLTATVLGLLERPGLTGGEQAVLLKALLQVPATAATRARVHRLLRSRDPDVRKHVIALLAHDASGADARALSATLVPLTSDPDVRTVRAALLALGTARADWAGEAIATCLHHPNMNIRKTAAATLLRAGAPASVPHLLRALGRDDNPGLRTALTRALGAVVGDARTATLLAAAEAAGDGRTRRLLLSALDGEVTARAVLALDAGASPVVPALLALVADGVVRLAVGSGSVADLAEPLARHGVPMPQDAPGRAATGGDPDVATLLRTGWDPEIALRIARRPALPDTADAHEVPAARALLDHWLDLAARTDEPGLRSRLVRCALHLCPGPWSADEVAVLARRTGTVTDAFGNATGGEDAGELIDVLHAVAPHLSAGRRLPVVEALRALPPAGPGGSSWPEAAASPFSLLRQLGAVLVRADLDRALTAAHLGADPWRAAPAVLREAFGVPGEGVTTEESAAWQAELAAAVRDPEALAELRGRNAAAEVGALRLPGAEGGGRVVERSPRAANANSFTA
;
A
#
# COMPACT_ATOMS: atom_id res chain seq x y z
N ALA A 1 32.99 30.12 3.73
CA ALA A 1 32.73 31.37 2.99
C ALA A 1 32.63 32.52 3.98
N PRO A 2 33.02 33.75 3.62
CA PRO A 2 32.83 34.90 4.50
C PRO A 2 31.33 35.11 4.82
N PRO A 3 30.95 35.52 6.03
CA PRO A 3 29.54 35.66 6.47
C PRO A 3 28.71 36.66 5.63
N ALA A 4 29.39 37.54 4.90
CA ALA A 4 28.79 38.54 4.03
C ALA A 4 28.53 38.08 2.58
N ALA A 5 28.83 36.82 2.24
CA ALA A 5 28.68 36.30 0.87
C ALA A 5 27.19 36.25 0.44
N PRO A 6 26.86 36.61 -0.81
CA PRO A 6 25.46 36.68 -1.25
C PRO A 6 24.79 35.30 -1.44
N ASP A 7 25.56 34.22 -1.50
CA ASP A 7 25.09 32.85 -1.74
C ASP A 7 24.70 32.08 -0.45
N TRP A 8 24.76 32.73 0.71
CA TRP A 8 24.37 32.15 2.00
C TRP A 8 22.97 31.55 2.07
N PRO A 9 21.90 32.14 1.50
CA PRO A 9 20.56 31.55 1.53
C PRO A 9 20.54 30.11 0.99
N ARG A 10 21.14 29.90 -0.19
CA ARG A 10 21.22 28.58 -0.82
C ARG A 10 22.10 27.62 -0.02
N ARG A 11 23.20 28.10 0.54
CA ARG A 11 24.08 27.29 1.42
C ARG A 11 23.34 26.83 2.67
N LEU A 12 22.56 27.71 3.31
CA LEU A 12 21.78 27.38 4.49
C LEU A 12 20.69 26.35 4.19
N GLU A 13 20.00 26.45 3.05
CA GLU A 13 19.06 25.41 2.60
C GLU A 13 19.73 24.03 2.49
N LEU A 14 20.91 23.97 1.86
CA LEU A 14 21.67 22.74 1.73
C LEU A 14 22.15 22.20 3.07
N LEU A 15 22.60 23.07 3.97
CA LEU A 15 23.04 22.68 5.32
C LEU A 15 21.87 22.14 6.16
N VAL A 16 20.68 22.76 6.07
CA VAL A 16 19.46 22.26 6.72
C VAL A 16 19.05 20.90 6.14
N ALA A 17 19.10 20.74 4.82
CA ALA A 17 18.82 19.46 4.18
C ALA A 17 19.81 18.37 4.59
N LEU A 18 21.10 18.71 4.71
CA LEU A 18 22.16 17.81 5.14
C LEU A 18 21.95 17.33 6.60
N GLU A 19 21.63 18.26 7.51
CA GLU A 19 21.31 17.92 8.91
C GLU A 19 20.10 16.97 8.98
N ARG A 20 19.05 17.25 8.19
CA ARG A 20 17.84 16.40 8.12
C ARG A 20 18.11 15.00 7.60
N GLN A 21 19.20 14.79 6.86
CA GLN A 21 19.65 13.47 6.41
C GLN A 21 20.44 12.72 7.49
N GLY A 22 20.67 13.32 8.67
CA GLY A 22 21.27 12.65 9.82
C GLY A 22 22.79 12.77 9.91
N VAL A 23 23.39 13.80 9.31
CA VAL A 23 24.82 14.07 9.47
C VAL A 23 25.09 14.61 10.88
N THR A 24 25.33 13.71 11.84
CA THR A 24 25.51 14.07 13.26
C THR A 24 26.93 14.54 13.62
N ASP A 25 27.91 14.31 12.74
CA ASP A 25 29.33 14.54 13.07
C ASP A 25 29.78 16.00 12.83
N VAL A 26 28.91 16.83 12.28
CA VAL A 26 29.20 18.24 12.00
C VAL A 26 28.22 19.12 12.79
N PRO A 27 28.69 20.02 13.68
CA PRO A 27 27.81 20.91 14.44
C PRO A 27 27.33 22.06 13.54
N ILE A 28 26.48 21.73 12.55
CA ILE A 28 25.99 22.67 11.54
C ILE A 28 25.22 23.79 12.22
N GLY A 29 24.26 23.45 13.07
CA GLY A 29 23.43 24.42 13.77
C GLY A 29 24.23 25.41 14.62
N GLU A 30 25.18 24.92 15.41
CA GLU A 30 26.05 25.79 16.25
C GLU A 30 26.91 26.72 15.38
N THR A 31 27.39 26.22 14.25
CA THR A 31 28.18 27.01 13.31
C THR A 31 27.33 28.11 12.67
N VAL A 32 26.10 27.79 12.25
CA VAL A 32 25.13 28.78 11.74
C VAL A 32 24.84 29.84 12.81
N ALA A 33 24.62 29.43 14.07
CA ALA A 33 24.39 30.35 15.19
C ALA A 33 25.59 31.28 15.47
N ARG A 34 26.82 30.76 15.40
CA ARG A 34 28.04 31.58 15.56
C ARG A 34 28.23 32.61 14.45
N LEU A 35 27.79 32.31 13.23
CA LEU A 35 27.93 33.20 12.08
C LEU A 35 26.84 34.29 12.01
N LEU A 36 25.71 34.07 12.69
CA LEU A 36 24.55 34.97 12.69
C LEU A 36 24.90 36.44 12.97
N PRO A 37 25.72 36.81 13.99
CA PRO A 37 26.01 38.21 14.31
C PRO A 37 26.77 38.95 13.20
N ALA A 38 27.51 38.22 12.35
CA ALA A 38 28.28 38.78 11.24
C ALA A 38 27.52 38.75 9.90
N ALA A 39 26.29 38.23 9.87
CA ALA A 39 25.50 38.09 8.66
C ALA A 39 24.98 39.45 8.17
N ARG A 40 25.10 39.71 6.86
CA ARG A 40 24.59 40.94 6.24
C ARG A 40 23.05 40.99 6.21
N ASP A 41 22.40 39.85 5.96
CA ASP A 41 20.95 39.66 6.13
C ASP A 41 20.74 38.53 7.15
N PRO A 42 20.20 38.83 8.34
CA PRO A 42 19.99 37.83 9.37
C PRO A 42 18.81 36.89 9.08
N ARG A 43 17.86 37.25 8.21
CA ARG A 43 16.59 36.50 8.05
C ARG A 43 16.79 35.05 7.60
N PRO A 44 17.64 34.73 6.59
CA PRO A 44 17.89 33.35 6.20
C PRO A 44 18.57 32.53 7.31
N PHE A 45 19.48 33.15 8.08
CA PHE A 45 20.13 32.51 9.21
C PHE A 45 19.14 32.21 10.34
N LEU A 46 18.24 33.13 10.66
CA LEU A 46 17.17 32.93 11.64
C LEU A 46 16.22 31.80 11.22
N ALA A 47 15.84 31.73 9.94
CA ALA A 47 15.04 30.63 9.41
C ALA A 47 15.77 29.28 9.51
N ALA A 48 17.08 29.25 9.21
CA ALA A 48 17.89 28.06 9.38
C ALA A 48 18.02 27.65 10.86
N ILE A 49 18.19 28.60 11.78
CA ILE A 49 18.23 28.34 13.24
C ILE A 49 16.89 27.78 13.72
N ARG A 50 15.75 28.30 13.25
CA ARG A 50 14.42 27.74 13.56
C ARG A 50 14.31 26.26 13.16
N ALA A 51 14.86 25.90 12.00
CA ALA A 51 14.84 24.54 11.47
C ALA A 51 15.84 23.60 12.16
N LEU A 52 17.06 24.07 12.40
CA LEU A 52 18.18 23.29 12.98
C LEU A 52 18.09 23.16 14.49
N ARG A 53 17.49 24.15 15.18
CA ARG A 53 17.33 24.23 16.63
C ARG A 53 18.63 24.03 17.43
N PRO A 54 19.73 24.71 17.07
CA PRO A 54 20.99 24.54 17.78
C PRO A 54 20.90 24.92 19.26
N PRO A 55 21.59 24.17 20.13
CA PRO A 55 21.76 24.59 21.51
C PRO A 55 22.51 25.93 21.55
N ASN A 56 22.18 26.78 22.54
CA ASN A 56 22.86 28.06 22.80
C ASN A 56 22.71 29.15 21.72
N ALA A 57 21.75 29.04 20.80
CA ALA A 57 21.47 30.12 19.83
C ALA A 57 20.54 31.21 20.38
N GLU A 58 19.93 31.01 21.54
CA GLU A 58 18.91 31.88 22.11
C GLU A 58 19.37 33.34 22.25
N ASP A 59 20.54 33.57 22.85
CA ASP A 59 21.07 34.93 23.08
C ASP A 59 21.41 35.65 21.75
N ALA A 60 21.95 34.92 20.78
CA ALA A 60 22.29 35.46 19.47
C ALA A 60 21.04 35.89 18.69
N VAL A 61 19.94 35.13 18.82
CA VAL A 61 18.65 35.48 18.21
C VAL A 61 17.99 36.67 18.94
N LEU A 62 18.04 36.69 20.28
CA LEU A 62 17.50 37.80 21.07
C LEU A 62 18.16 39.14 20.74
N ALA A 63 19.46 39.16 20.46
CA ALA A 63 20.19 40.36 20.05
C ALA A 63 19.67 41.00 18.75
N LEU A 64 18.98 40.22 17.91
CA LEU A 64 18.41 40.68 16.64
C LEU A 64 16.93 41.06 16.72
N LEU A 65 16.31 40.97 17.90
CA LEU A 65 14.92 41.36 18.12
C LEU A 65 14.65 42.83 17.72
N PRO A 66 15.55 43.82 17.96
CA PRO A 66 15.32 45.20 17.55
C PRO A 66 15.36 45.43 16.03
N SER A 67 16.20 44.67 15.31
CA SER A 67 16.46 44.88 13.88
C SER A 67 15.60 43.99 12.96
N ALA A 68 15.21 42.80 13.44
CA ALA A 68 14.41 41.84 12.70
C ALA A 68 13.36 41.15 13.59
N PRO A 69 12.43 41.90 14.21
CA PRO A 69 11.56 41.40 15.28
C PRO A 69 10.72 40.18 14.88
N SER A 70 10.09 40.17 13.68
CA SER A 70 9.27 39.03 13.25
C SER A 70 10.10 37.76 13.07
N ALA A 71 11.22 37.83 12.33
CA ALA A 71 12.06 36.67 12.06
C ALA A 71 12.78 36.17 13.32
N ALA A 72 13.13 37.07 14.24
CA ALA A 72 13.68 36.70 15.54
C ALA A 72 12.64 35.94 16.37
N LEU A 73 11.39 36.43 16.45
CA LEU A 73 10.31 35.71 17.13
C LEU A 73 10.02 34.35 16.49
N ASP A 74 10.04 34.23 15.16
CA ASP A 74 9.93 32.94 14.46
C ASP A 74 11.01 31.97 14.94
N ALA A 75 12.27 32.39 15.06
CA ALA A 75 13.33 31.53 15.58
C ALA A 75 13.13 31.21 17.08
N LEU A 76 12.79 32.20 17.91
CA LEU A 76 12.60 32.05 19.35
C LEU A 76 11.40 31.19 19.73
N GLU A 77 10.36 31.09 18.89
CA GLU A 77 9.29 30.10 19.07
C GLU A 77 9.86 28.67 19.12
N ALA A 78 10.86 28.35 18.30
CA ALA A 78 11.45 27.01 18.23
C ALA A 78 12.52 26.76 19.30
N ILE A 79 13.36 27.76 19.62
CA ILE A 79 14.53 27.59 20.49
C ILE A 79 14.46 28.32 21.84
N GLY A 80 13.50 29.23 22.01
CA GLY A 80 13.42 30.11 23.18
C GLY A 80 13.08 29.37 24.47
N GLY A 81 13.65 29.85 25.57
CA GLY A 81 13.47 29.37 26.92
C GLY A 81 13.37 30.53 27.91
N ASP A 82 14.00 30.39 29.08
CA ASP A 82 13.87 31.36 30.18
C ASP A 82 14.49 32.73 29.87
N ARG A 83 15.54 32.79 29.05
CA ARG A 83 16.13 34.07 28.62
C ARG A 83 15.17 34.84 27.75
N THR A 84 14.52 34.17 26.79
CA THR A 84 13.48 34.74 25.94
C THR A 84 12.29 35.21 26.77
N ARG A 85 11.80 34.36 27.68
CA ARG A 85 10.71 34.73 28.62
C ARG A 85 11.06 36.01 29.37
N SER A 86 12.24 36.07 29.99
CA SER A 86 12.69 37.22 30.78
C SER A 86 12.92 38.47 29.93
N ALA A 87 13.42 38.33 28.69
CA ALA A 87 13.60 39.45 27.77
C ALA A 87 12.26 40.05 27.33
N LEU A 88 11.30 39.20 26.94
CA LEU A 88 9.96 39.64 26.55
C LEU A 88 9.20 40.23 27.75
N ALA A 89 9.27 39.61 28.93
CA ALA A 89 8.65 40.14 30.14
C ALA A 89 9.17 41.54 30.47
N ARG A 90 10.50 41.78 30.38
CA ARG A 90 11.08 43.12 30.53
C ARG A 90 10.62 44.10 29.44
N ALA A 91 10.56 43.66 28.18
CA ALA A 91 10.12 44.50 27.06
C ALA A 91 8.64 44.92 27.15
N PHE A 92 7.81 44.14 27.84
CA PHE A 92 6.44 44.48 28.21
C PHE A 92 6.31 45.15 29.59
N GLY A 93 7.43 45.39 30.28
CA GLY A 93 7.50 45.99 31.62
C GLY A 93 6.81 45.18 32.71
N ILE A 94 6.85 43.86 32.59
CA ILE A 94 6.24 42.92 33.52
C ILE A 94 7.18 42.60 34.71
N ASP A 95 8.47 42.47 34.43
CA ASP A 95 9.55 42.10 35.38
C ASP A 95 10.32 43.30 35.96
N ALA A 96 9.82 44.54 35.88
CA ALA A 96 10.52 45.68 36.47
C ALA A 96 10.60 45.53 38.01
N PRO A 97 11.79 45.40 38.62
CA PRO A 97 11.94 45.45 40.07
C PRO A 97 11.44 46.81 40.53
N GLY A 98 10.71 46.83 41.66
CA GLY A 98 10.12 48.04 42.20
C GLY A 98 11.06 49.23 42.17
N LEU A 99 10.61 50.31 41.51
CA LEU A 99 10.98 51.63 41.96
C LEU A 99 10.62 51.72 43.45
N ALA A 100 11.58 52.15 44.24
CA ALA A 100 11.51 52.29 45.69
C ALA A 100 10.20 52.97 46.17
N PRO A 101 9.77 52.72 47.42
CA PRO A 101 8.50 53.21 47.97
C PRO A 101 8.57 54.70 48.34
N GLU A 102 8.65 55.59 47.35
CA GLU A 102 8.47 57.04 47.55
C GLU A 102 7.68 57.66 46.39
N SER A 103 6.50 57.12 46.11
CA SER A 103 5.47 57.87 45.39
C SER A 103 4.14 57.67 46.11
N PRO A 104 3.40 58.76 46.39
CA PRO A 104 2.16 58.70 47.15
C PRO A 104 1.14 57.80 46.43
N PRO A 105 0.18 57.19 47.17
CA PRO A 105 -0.74 56.23 46.60
C PRO A 105 -1.56 56.92 45.49
N ALA A 106 -1.32 56.50 44.25
CA ALA A 106 -2.16 56.91 43.14
C ALA A 106 -3.56 56.33 43.33
N ALA A 107 -4.58 57.15 43.05
CA ALA A 107 -5.99 56.80 43.13
C ALA A 107 -6.32 55.45 42.45
N PRO A 108 -7.38 54.73 42.88
CA PRO A 108 -7.76 53.46 42.28
C PRO A 108 -8.25 53.69 40.84
N GLY A 109 -7.32 53.54 39.90
CA GLY A 109 -7.55 53.88 38.50
C GLY A 109 -6.27 53.79 37.70
N ARG A 110 -5.89 52.55 37.32
CA ARG A 110 -4.91 52.22 36.27
C ARG A 110 -3.49 52.78 36.52
N SER A 111 -2.62 51.97 37.13
CA SER A 111 -1.17 52.19 37.07
C SER A 111 -0.75 52.39 35.60
N PRO A 112 0.06 53.41 35.28
CA PRO A 112 0.49 53.65 33.91
C PRO A 112 1.30 52.43 33.44
N ARG A 113 0.76 51.73 32.43
CA ARG A 113 1.44 50.58 31.82
C ARG A 113 2.82 51.07 31.35
N PRO A 114 3.94 50.46 31.78
CA PRO A 114 5.25 50.81 31.26
C PRO A 114 5.24 50.71 29.72
N PRO A 115 5.91 51.63 29.00
CA PRO A 115 5.84 51.66 27.55
C PRO A 115 6.42 50.37 26.96
N ILE A 116 5.64 49.71 26.11
CA ILE A 116 6.10 48.56 25.32
C ILE A 116 7.30 49.00 24.48
N ALA A 117 8.36 48.20 24.50
CA ALA A 117 9.53 48.40 23.64
C ALA A 117 9.09 48.63 22.18
N PRO A 118 9.51 49.74 21.54
CA PRO A 118 8.99 50.16 20.25
C PRO A 118 9.12 49.09 19.16
N GLU A 119 10.20 48.31 19.18
CA GLU A 119 10.48 47.20 18.29
C GLU A 119 9.46 46.05 18.35
N LEU A 120 8.76 45.87 19.48
CA LEU A 120 7.74 44.83 19.64
C LEU A 120 6.33 45.26 19.28
N ARG A 121 6.07 46.57 19.13
CA ARG A 121 4.75 47.08 18.75
C ARG A 121 4.17 46.44 17.49
N PRO A 122 4.92 46.25 16.37
CA PRO A 122 4.36 45.64 15.17
C PRO A 122 4.09 44.14 15.30
N VAL A 123 4.71 43.46 16.27
CA VAL A 123 4.61 42.00 16.50
C VAL A 123 4.08 41.67 17.89
N ARG A 124 3.32 42.60 18.49
CA ARG A 124 2.91 42.58 19.90
C ARG A 124 2.22 41.27 20.28
N ASP A 125 1.21 40.86 19.52
CA ASP A 125 0.39 39.70 19.84
C ASP A 125 1.20 38.40 19.78
N ARG A 126 2.12 38.31 18.80
CA ARG A 126 3.05 37.18 18.68
C ARG A 126 4.02 37.12 19.85
N ALA A 127 4.62 38.25 20.21
CA ALA A 127 5.54 38.35 21.35
C ALA A 127 4.85 38.04 22.69
N LEU A 128 3.60 38.49 22.88
CA LEU A 128 2.80 38.16 24.07
C LEU A 128 2.41 36.68 24.10
N ALA A 129 2.03 36.10 22.97
CA ALA A 129 1.76 34.66 22.87
C ALA A 129 3.00 33.82 23.20
N LEU A 130 4.17 34.19 22.66
CA LEU A 130 5.42 33.51 22.97
C LEU A 130 5.76 33.62 24.47
N LEU A 131 5.66 34.82 25.05
CA LEU A 131 5.85 35.03 26.49
C LEU A 131 4.90 34.15 27.32
N TRP A 132 3.62 34.10 26.94
CA TRP A 132 2.60 33.29 27.61
C TRP A 132 2.93 31.79 27.58
N HIS A 133 3.35 31.26 26.43
CA HIS A 133 3.66 29.83 26.32
C HIS A 133 4.99 29.43 26.97
N LEU A 134 5.96 30.35 27.07
CA LEU A 134 7.21 30.12 27.81
C LEU A 134 7.03 30.27 29.34
N THR A 135 5.98 30.96 29.78
CA THR A 135 5.64 31.10 31.20
C THR A 135 4.88 29.87 31.69
N HIS A 136 5.61 28.97 32.34
CA HIS A 136 5.12 27.67 32.82
C HIS A 136 4.73 27.68 34.29
N VAL A 137 5.18 28.67 35.07
CA VAL A 137 4.81 28.81 36.49
C VAL A 137 3.39 29.35 36.60
N PRO A 138 2.46 28.66 37.30
CA PRO A 138 1.05 29.06 37.38
C PRO A 138 0.83 30.47 37.93
N GLU A 139 1.61 30.86 38.94
CA GLU A 139 1.52 32.20 39.57
C GLU A 139 1.92 33.30 38.57
N GLN A 140 3.08 33.17 37.94
CA GLN A 140 3.54 34.11 36.91
C GLN A 140 2.57 34.21 35.72
N ARG A 141 1.91 33.10 35.38
CA ARG A 141 0.92 33.05 34.31
C ARG A 141 -0.38 33.77 34.70
N ARG A 142 -0.79 33.70 35.97
CA ARG A 142 -1.92 34.50 36.52
C ARG A 142 -1.57 35.98 36.51
N ASP A 143 -0.39 36.36 37.01
CA ASP A 143 0.09 37.74 37.00
C ASP A 143 0.15 38.33 35.58
N LEU A 144 0.57 37.52 34.61
CA LEU A 144 0.57 37.89 33.20
C LEU A 144 -0.86 38.11 32.69
N LEU A 145 -1.80 37.20 33.00
CA LEU A 145 -3.20 37.31 32.60
C LEU A 145 -3.87 38.57 33.15
N ASP A 146 -3.62 38.92 34.41
CA ASP A 146 -4.18 40.11 35.07
C ASP A 146 -3.71 41.43 34.43
N ARG A 147 -2.55 41.42 33.76
CA ARG A 147 -1.99 42.59 33.07
C ARG A 147 -2.46 42.72 31.62
N LEU A 148 -2.88 41.62 30.99
CA LEU A 148 -3.39 41.60 29.62
C LEU A 148 -4.74 42.33 29.53
N ASP A 149 -5.07 42.84 28.34
CA ASP A 149 -6.38 43.44 28.08
C ASP A 149 -7.37 42.35 27.68
N PRO A 150 -8.41 42.05 28.46
CA PRO A 150 -9.36 40.98 28.16
C PRO A 150 -10.10 41.17 26.82
N ARG A 151 -10.20 42.41 26.32
CA ARG A 151 -10.88 42.71 25.04
C ARG A 151 -9.97 42.49 23.83
N HIS A 152 -8.66 42.36 24.04
CA HIS A 152 -7.65 42.27 22.99
C HIS A 152 -6.61 41.20 23.35
N LEU A 153 -7.08 39.99 23.66
CA LEU A 153 -6.24 38.83 23.94
C LEU A 153 -5.70 38.24 22.63
N PRO A 154 -4.41 37.89 22.55
CA PRO A 154 -3.90 37.15 21.39
C PRO A 154 -4.61 35.80 21.26
N HIS A 155 -4.99 35.42 20.04
CA HIS A 155 -5.71 34.17 19.76
C HIS A 155 -5.00 32.92 20.31
N ALA A 156 -3.66 32.87 20.28
CA ALA A 156 -2.90 31.75 20.83
C ALA A 156 -2.96 31.67 22.36
N VAL A 157 -3.12 32.80 23.05
CA VAL A 157 -3.35 32.85 24.50
C VAL A 157 -4.77 32.35 24.79
N GLU A 158 -5.77 32.88 24.08
CA GLU A 158 -7.17 32.49 24.21
C GLU A 158 -7.37 30.98 24.03
N ALA A 159 -6.79 30.40 22.98
CA ALA A 159 -6.86 28.97 22.69
C ALA A 159 -6.25 28.08 23.80
N ASP A 160 -5.39 28.64 24.65
CA ASP A 160 -4.71 27.95 25.74
C ASP A 160 -5.32 28.25 27.13
N LEU A 161 -6.39 29.04 27.19
CA LEU A 161 -7.21 29.22 28.40
C LEU A 161 -8.10 27.99 28.62
N GLY A 162 -8.55 27.79 29.86
CA GLY A 162 -9.42 26.65 30.22
C GLY A 162 -8.70 25.29 30.30
N ALA A 163 -7.36 25.28 30.39
CA ALA A 163 -6.63 24.07 30.74
C ALA A 163 -7.00 23.59 32.16
N PRO A 164 -7.06 22.27 32.41
CA PRO A 164 -7.38 21.72 33.73
C PRO A 164 -6.42 22.24 34.79
N ASP A 165 -6.95 22.47 36.01
CA ASP A 165 -6.18 23.07 37.09
C ASP A 165 -5.03 22.15 37.53
N GLU A 166 -3.83 22.71 37.65
CA GLU A 166 -2.62 21.94 37.96
C GLU A 166 -2.68 21.27 39.34
N ARG A 167 -3.44 21.82 40.30
CA ARG A 167 -3.69 21.21 41.62
C ARG A 167 -4.60 19.99 41.49
N GLU A 168 -5.63 20.06 40.65
CA GLU A 168 -6.49 18.90 40.34
C GLU A 168 -5.70 17.82 39.62
N LEU A 169 -4.85 18.20 38.66
CA LEU A 169 -3.94 17.28 37.98
C LEU A 169 -2.94 16.64 38.95
N ALA A 170 -2.44 17.38 39.94
CA ALA A 170 -1.54 16.83 40.95
C ALA A 170 -2.20 15.69 41.77
N VAL A 171 -3.51 15.78 42.04
CA VAL A 171 -4.27 14.69 42.69
C VAL A 171 -4.31 13.44 41.79
N LEU A 172 -4.55 13.62 40.49
CA LEU A 172 -4.55 12.51 39.54
C LEU A 172 -3.18 11.84 39.45
N ARG A 173 -2.09 12.63 39.48
CA ARG A 173 -0.70 12.12 39.49
C ARG A 173 -0.37 11.37 40.78
N ALA A 174 -0.88 11.82 41.92
CA ALA A 174 -0.68 11.14 43.21
C ALA A 174 -1.42 9.79 43.30
N ARG A 175 -2.42 9.56 42.45
CA ARG A 175 -3.24 8.33 42.41
C ARG A 175 -2.94 7.45 41.20
N VAL A 176 -1.67 7.41 40.76
CA VAL A 176 -1.23 6.47 39.73
C VAL A 176 -1.35 5.06 40.28
N ASP A 177 -2.23 4.27 39.67
CA ASP A 177 -2.34 2.84 39.93
C ASP A 177 -1.17 2.11 39.26
N ALA A 178 -0.26 1.57 40.08
CA ALA A 178 0.94 0.91 39.60
C ALA A 178 0.66 -0.43 38.90
N ASP A 179 -0.49 -1.04 39.20
CA ASP A 179 -0.90 -2.35 38.67
C ASP A 179 -1.68 -2.22 37.36
N ALA A 180 -2.07 -0.99 36.97
CA ALA A 180 -2.81 -0.69 35.75
C ALA A 180 -2.17 0.45 34.92
N PRO A 181 -0.94 0.28 34.40
CA PRO A 181 -0.16 1.36 33.78
C PRO A 181 -0.82 1.93 32.51
N VAL A 182 -1.51 1.12 31.70
CA VAL A 182 -2.24 1.60 30.51
C VAL A 182 -3.43 2.48 30.91
N ALA A 183 -4.19 2.09 31.94
CA ALA A 183 -5.32 2.87 32.43
C ALA A 183 -4.84 4.19 33.07
N ALA A 184 -3.74 4.14 33.83
CA ALA A 184 -3.10 5.33 34.39
C ALA A 184 -2.61 6.28 33.28
N LEU A 185 -1.94 5.74 32.25
CA LEU A 185 -1.49 6.52 31.09
C LEU A 185 -2.66 7.21 30.39
N ARG A 186 -3.75 6.49 30.10
CA ARG A 186 -4.96 7.08 29.47
C ARG A 186 -5.53 8.23 30.30
N ARG A 187 -5.77 7.99 31.58
CA ARG A 187 -6.37 8.96 32.51
C ARG A 187 -5.50 10.22 32.65
N ILE A 188 -4.19 10.05 32.77
CA ILE A 188 -3.26 11.18 32.88
C ILE A 188 -3.16 11.91 31.55
N ALA A 189 -2.99 11.19 30.45
CA ALA A 189 -2.86 11.79 29.15
C ALA A 189 -4.07 12.68 28.85
N GLU A 190 -5.30 12.22 29.11
CA GLU A 190 -6.56 12.94 28.89
C GLU A 190 -6.52 14.41 29.35
N TYR A 191 -5.92 14.68 30.51
CA TYR A 191 -5.87 16.02 31.09
C TYR A 191 -4.45 16.62 31.15
N ALA A 192 -3.42 15.90 30.72
CA ALA A 192 -2.03 16.31 30.84
C ALA A 192 -1.75 17.65 30.12
N GLY A 193 -1.06 18.55 30.84
CA GLY A 193 -0.36 19.71 30.27
C GLY A 193 1.12 19.41 30.02
N THR A 194 1.89 20.44 29.65
CA THR A 194 3.33 20.31 29.36
C THR A 194 4.17 19.88 30.57
N GLY A 195 3.71 20.14 31.80
CA GLY A 195 4.39 19.69 33.02
C GLY A 195 4.28 18.18 33.30
N ALA A 196 3.28 17.50 32.74
CA ALA A 196 3.03 16.08 32.97
C ALA A 196 3.72 15.16 31.94
N LEU A 197 4.38 15.73 30.92
CA LEU A 197 4.99 14.95 29.84
C LEU A 197 6.06 13.94 30.32
N PRO A 198 6.92 14.26 31.31
CA PRO A 198 7.85 13.28 31.86
C PRO A 198 7.12 12.05 32.43
N LEU A 199 6.05 12.26 33.20
CA LEU A 199 5.24 11.17 33.75
C LEU A 199 4.55 10.34 32.66
N VAL A 200 4.03 10.97 31.61
CA VAL A 200 3.46 10.26 30.45
C VAL A 200 4.51 9.37 29.78
N SER A 201 5.74 9.87 29.65
CA SER A 201 6.85 9.14 29.05
C SER A 201 7.29 7.96 29.94
N ASP A 202 7.32 8.17 31.25
CA ASP A 202 7.69 7.13 32.23
C ASP A 202 6.62 6.03 32.33
N LEU A 203 5.33 6.39 32.29
CA LEU A 203 4.22 5.43 32.21
C LEU A 203 4.25 4.64 30.90
N LEU A 204 4.52 5.30 29.77
CA LEU A 204 4.69 4.60 28.49
C LEU A 204 5.86 3.62 28.55
N LEU A 205 7.00 4.03 29.12
CA LEU A 205 8.16 3.15 29.31
C LEU A 205 7.84 1.98 30.26
N ARG A 206 7.02 2.19 31.30
CA ARG A 206 6.53 1.11 32.17
C ARG A 206 5.68 0.10 31.39
N VAL A 207 4.73 0.56 30.58
CA VAL A 207 3.95 -0.31 29.70
C VAL A 207 4.87 -1.13 28.78
N VAL A 208 5.88 -0.49 28.18
CA VAL A 208 6.86 -1.15 27.32
C VAL A 208 7.67 -2.20 28.08
N ARG A 209 8.12 -1.90 29.30
CA ARG A 209 8.82 -2.83 30.19
C ARG A 209 8.00 -4.07 30.49
N ASP A 210 6.72 -3.88 30.80
CA ASP A 210 5.83 -4.98 31.15
C ASP A 210 5.55 -5.89 29.93
N LEU A 211 5.51 -5.30 28.73
CA LEU A 211 5.36 -6.04 27.47
C LEU A 211 6.63 -6.77 27.05
N ALA A 212 7.80 -6.19 27.32
CA ALA A 212 9.11 -6.75 27.00
C ALA A 212 9.60 -7.76 28.04
N ALA A 213 8.96 -7.83 29.21
CA ALA A 213 9.27 -8.81 30.24
C ALA A 213 9.13 -10.24 29.66
N PRO A 214 10.05 -11.16 30.00
CA PRO A 214 9.93 -12.55 29.58
C PRO A 214 8.56 -13.09 30.01
N ARG A 215 7.75 -13.56 29.05
CA ARG A 215 6.53 -14.30 29.40
C ARG A 215 6.95 -15.57 30.12
N ASP A 216 6.28 -15.86 31.24
CA ASP A 216 6.46 -17.11 31.98
C ASP A 216 6.27 -18.29 31.00
N PRO A 217 7.26 -19.20 30.84
CA PRO A 217 7.12 -20.34 29.94
C PRO A 217 5.92 -21.24 30.27
N ASP A 218 5.40 -21.17 31.50
CA ASP A 218 4.20 -21.90 31.94
C ASP A 218 2.88 -21.17 31.60
N ALA A 219 2.94 -19.89 31.24
CA ALA A 219 1.82 -19.18 30.64
C ALA A 219 1.72 -19.59 29.16
N GLY A 220 1.09 -20.73 28.90
CA GLY A 220 0.84 -21.22 27.54
C GLY A 220 0.27 -20.14 26.60
N PRO A 221 0.40 -20.30 25.27
CA PRO A 221 -0.01 -19.28 24.32
C PRO A 221 -1.46 -18.87 24.57
N SER A 222 -1.71 -17.55 24.70
CA SER A 222 -3.06 -17.02 24.83
C SER A 222 -3.92 -17.56 23.69
N ARG A 223 -4.85 -18.47 24.02
CA ARG A 223 -5.86 -18.91 23.07
C ARG A 223 -6.64 -17.65 22.64
N PRO A 224 -6.75 -17.35 21.34
CA PRO A 224 -7.65 -16.29 20.90
C PRO A 224 -9.05 -16.62 21.40
N GLY A 225 -9.69 -15.66 22.10
CA GLY A 225 -11.09 -15.76 22.48
C GLY A 225 -12.00 -15.76 21.24
N PRO A 226 -13.24 -16.27 21.33
CA PRO A 226 -14.05 -16.63 20.16
C PRO A 226 -14.56 -15.45 19.31
N ASP A 227 -14.41 -14.21 19.75
CA ASP A 227 -15.19 -13.08 19.21
C ASP A 227 -14.33 -11.91 18.71
N THR A 228 -13.48 -12.13 17.70
CA THR A 228 -13.01 -11.02 16.86
C THR A 228 -12.98 -11.44 15.39
N PRO A 229 -13.96 -11.01 14.58
CA PRO A 229 -14.01 -11.36 13.17
C PRO A 229 -12.98 -10.52 12.41
N TYR A 230 -11.93 -11.16 11.90
CA TYR A 230 -11.06 -10.59 10.87
C TYR A 230 -11.23 -11.38 9.57
N PRO A 231 -11.43 -10.71 8.43
CA PRO A 231 -11.44 -11.34 7.12
C PRO A 231 -10.00 -11.73 6.74
N ASP A 232 -9.88 -12.87 6.06
CA ASP A 232 -8.64 -13.56 5.67
C ASP A 232 -7.90 -14.27 6.81
N GLY A 233 -8.21 -15.56 6.97
CA GLY A 233 -7.64 -16.50 7.92
C GLY A 233 -6.14 -16.79 7.73
N GLN A 234 -5.29 -15.77 7.89
CA GLN A 234 -3.87 -15.93 8.20
C GLN A 234 -3.60 -15.50 9.65
N PRO A 235 -2.94 -16.35 10.47
CA PRO A 235 -2.46 -15.91 11.77
C PRO A 235 -1.45 -14.75 11.59
N ARG A 236 -1.52 -13.72 12.45
CA ARG A 236 -0.50 -12.66 12.50
C ARG A 236 0.88 -13.33 12.65
N PRO A 237 1.86 -13.13 11.73
CA PRO A 237 3.05 -13.98 11.69
C PRO A 237 4.06 -13.75 12.83
N ASP A 238 3.91 -12.68 13.60
CA ASP A 238 4.93 -12.24 14.55
C ASP A 238 4.25 -12.09 15.92
N GLY A 239 4.29 -13.12 16.79
CA GLY A 239 3.82 -13.05 18.19
C GLY A 239 4.61 -12.09 19.09
N GLU A 240 5.25 -11.08 18.49
CA GLU A 240 6.08 -10.06 19.12
C GLU A 240 5.18 -9.06 19.88
N PRO A 241 5.60 -8.64 21.09
CA PRO A 241 4.86 -7.66 21.87
C PRO A 241 4.67 -6.35 21.09
N GLU A 242 3.45 -5.81 21.13
CA GLU A 242 3.07 -4.53 20.52
C GLU A 242 2.55 -3.60 21.61
N LEU A 243 2.77 -2.30 21.41
CA LEU A 243 2.16 -1.30 22.29
C LEU A 243 0.64 -1.37 22.15
N PRO A 244 -0.14 -1.49 23.25
CA PRO A 244 -1.58 -1.46 23.21
C PRO A 244 -2.11 -0.23 22.46
N ALA A 245 -3.14 -0.44 21.64
CA ALA A 245 -3.73 0.61 20.82
C ALA A 245 -4.15 1.82 21.68
N GLU A 246 -4.70 1.56 22.86
CA GLU A 246 -5.15 2.56 23.81
C GLU A 246 -4.01 3.39 24.38
N ALA A 247 -2.82 2.79 24.57
CA ALA A 247 -1.63 3.51 25.02
C ALA A 247 -1.11 4.44 23.91
N SER A 248 -1.04 3.94 22.67
CA SER A 248 -0.63 4.77 21.52
C SER A 248 -1.59 5.93 21.28
N GLU A 249 -2.89 5.66 21.39
CA GLU A 249 -3.95 6.65 21.15
C GLU A 249 -4.00 7.71 22.25
N ALA A 250 -3.81 7.32 23.51
CA ALA A 250 -3.69 8.28 24.61
C ALA A 250 -2.59 9.32 24.37
N VAL A 251 -1.42 8.86 23.90
CA VAL A 251 -0.27 9.72 23.59
C VAL A 251 -0.54 10.59 22.36
N ARG A 252 -1.10 10.04 21.27
CA ARG A 252 -1.47 10.83 20.08
C ARG A 252 -2.50 11.90 20.42
N ALA A 253 -3.58 11.53 21.11
CA ALA A 253 -4.63 12.45 21.52
C ALA A 253 -4.11 13.58 22.42
N LEU A 254 -3.09 13.32 23.24
CA LEU A 254 -2.40 14.36 24.00
C LEU A 254 -1.67 15.35 23.07
N GLY A 255 -0.89 14.86 22.10
CA GLY A 255 -0.24 15.71 21.10
C GLY A 255 -1.23 16.61 20.34
N SER A 256 -2.31 16.02 19.86
CA SER A 256 -3.43 16.69 19.19
C SER A 256 -4.05 17.79 20.08
N ARG A 257 -4.38 17.48 21.34
CA ARG A 257 -4.90 18.50 22.29
C ARG A 257 -3.95 19.65 22.53
N LEU A 258 -2.66 19.37 22.74
CA LEU A 258 -1.65 20.42 22.95
C LEU A 258 -1.54 21.34 21.73
N TRP A 259 -1.62 20.78 20.52
CA TRP A 259 -1.60 21.54 19.28
C TRP A 259 -2.85 22.41 19.10
N ARG A 260 -4.06 21.89 19.40
CA ARG A 260 -5.30 22.69 19.40
C ARG A 260 -5.23 23.87 20.35
N ARG A 261 -4.56 23.70 21.49
CA ARG A 261 -4.25 24.75 22.48
C ARG A 261 -3.09 25.66 22.06
N ARG A 262 -2.60 25.56 20.83
CA ARG A 262 -1.50 26.35 20.26
C ARG A 262 -0.21 26.29 21.08
N ARG A 263 0.02 25.20 21.82
CA ARG A 263 1.25 25.02 22.59
C ARG A 263 2.44 24.89 21.66
N ILE A 264 3.49 25.67 21.95
CA ILE A 264 4.77 25.61 21.23
C ILE A 264 5.71 24.52 21.78
N ARG A 265 5.33 23.85 22.88
CA ARG A 265 6.09 22.76 23.50
C ARG A 265 5.23 21.50 23.66
N PRO A 266 5.79 20.31 23.39
CA PRO A 266 7.13 20.08 22.84
C PRO A 266 7.27 20.60 21.40
N VAL A 267 8.50 20.89 20.98
CA VAL A 267 8.77 21.65 19.73
C VAL A 267 8.29 20.90 18.48
N CYS A 268 8.14 19.57 18.55
CA CYS A 268 7.58 18.77 17.46
C CYS A 268 6.15 19.19 17.05
N LEU A 269 5.41 19.90 17.91
CA LEU A 269 4.09 20.42 17.59
C LEU A 269 4.13 21.61 16.60
N LEU A 270 5.25 22.32 16.52
CA LEU A 270 5.38 23.49 15.63
C LEU A 270 5.40 23.12 14.15
N ASP A 271 5.86 21.92 13.83
CA ASP A 271 5.99 21.45 12.45
C ASP A 271 4.76 20.65 11.99
N ALA A 272 3.79 20.45 12.88
CA ALA A 272 2.62 19.65 12.60
C ALA A 272 1.62 20.41 11.69
N PRO A 273 1.20 19.81 10.56
CA PRO A 273 0.28 20.47 9.62
C PRO A 273 -1.14 20.59 10.18
N ASP A 274 -1.57 19.61 10.97
CA ASP A 274 -2.90 19.49 11.53
C ASP A 274 -2.88 18.73 12.86
N ASP A 275 -4.08 18.52 13.40
CA ASP A 275 -4.32 17.85 14.69
C ASP A 275 -3.80 16.40 14.71
N THR A 276 -4.00 15.65 13.63
CA THR A 276 -3.57 14.26 13.48
C THR A 276 -2.05 14.18 13.36
N GLY A 277 -1.46 15.02 12.52
CA GLY A 277 -0.02 15.17 12.36
C GLY A 277 0.67 15.58 13.65
N ALA A 278 0.02 16.40 14.48
CA ALA A 278 0.54 16.76 15.80
C ALA A 278 0.56 15.56 16.76
N GLY A 279 -0.50 14.74 16.74
CA GLY A 279 -0.55 13.50 17.50
C GLY A 279 0.57 12.53 17.08
N HIS A 280 0.77 12.35 15.77
CA HIS A 280 1.86 11.54 15.22
C HIS A 280 3.24 12.08 15.62
N ALA A 281 3.49 13.38 15.41
CA ALA A 281 4.75 14.02 15.74
C ALA A 281 5.08 13.90 17.24
N PHE A 282 4.07 14.03 18.11
CA PHE A 282 4.22 13.89 19.54
C PHE A 282 4.53 12.45 19.97
N LEU A 283 3.83 11.45 19.42
CA LEU A 283 4.14 10.04 19.67
C LEU A 283 5.56 9.71 19.21
N THR A 284 5.93 10.13 17.99
CA THR A 284 7.29 9.96 17.45
C THR A 284 8.35 10.59 18.34
N ALA A 285 8.14 11.85 18.77
CA ALA A 285 9.09 12.55 19.64
C ALA A 285 9.23 11.85 21.01
N THR A 286 8.12 11.40 21.59
CA THR A 286 8.10 10.68 22.87
C THR A 286 8.87 9.37 22.77
N VAL A 287 8.57 8.55 21.74
CA VAL A 287 9.20 7.25 21.52
C VAL A 287 10.69 7.39 21.19
N LEU A 288 11.08 8.34 20.33
CA LEU A 288 12.49 8.58 20.03
C LEU A 288 13.25 9.10 21.27
N GLY A 289 12.60 9.93 22.10
CA GLY A 289 13.17 10.36 23.37
C GLY A 289 13.36 9.20 24.36
N LEU A 290 12.46 8.21 24.36
CA LEU A 290 12.65 6.98 25.13
C LEU A 290 13.80 6.14 24.58
N LEU A 291 13.90 5.97 23.25
CA LEU A 291 14.99 5.22 22.59
C LEU A 291 16.39 5.82 22.82
N GLU A 292 16.48 7.09 23.20
CA GLU A 292 17.72 7.76 23.58
C GLU A 292 18.12 7.54 25.05
N ARG A 293 17.21 7.04 25.89
CA ARG A 293 17.52 6.74 27.29
C ARG A 293 18.49 5.55 27.36
N PRO A 294 19.52 5.61 28.23
CA PRO A 294 20.42 4.49 28.43
C PRO A 294 19.70 3.33 29.13
N GLY A 295 20.18 2.10 28.91
CA GLY A 295 19.75 0.92 29.66
C GLY A 295 18.49 0.22 29.14
N LEU A 296 18.00 0.57 27.94
CA LEU A 296 16.92 -0.19 27.31
C LEU A 296 17.40 -1.58 26.84
N THR A 297 16.57 -2.59 27.06
CA THR A 297 16.74 -3.93 26.51
C THR A 297 16.36 -3.98 25.04
N GLY A 298 16.82 -5.00 24.32
CA GLY A 298 16.47 -5.19 22.91
C GLY A 298 14.96 -5.40 22.69
N GLY A 299 14.28 -6.10 23.61
CA GLY A 299 12.83 -6.25 23.60
C GLY A 299 12.08 -4.92 23.78
N GLU A 300 12.51 -4.08 24.72
CA GLU A 300 11.93 -2.74 24.90
C GLU A 300 12.16 -1.86 23.66
N GLN A 301 13.36 -1.90 23.08
CA GLN A 301 13.68 -1.20 21.84
C GLN A 301 12.81 -1.68 20.67
N ALA A 302 12.59 -2.99 20.54
CA ALA A 302 11.75 -3.57 19.49
C ALA A 302 10.30 -3.09 19.62
N VAL A 303 9.70 -3.10 20.82
CA VAL A 303 8.34 -2.59 21.05
C VAL A 303 8.22 -1.11 20.67
N LEU A 304 9.20 -0.28 21.08
CA LEU A 304 9.23 1.15 20.77
C LEU A 304 9.37 1.40 19.26
N LEU A 305 10.29 0.69 18.58
CA LEU A 305 10.47 0.82 17.14
C LEU A 305 9.23 0.33 16.37
N LYS A 306 8.57 -0.72 16.84
CA LYS A 306 7.32 -1.21 16.27
C LYS A 306 6.18 -0.19 16.42
N ALA A 307 6.14 0.55 17.52
CA ALA A 307 5.18 1.65 17.70
C ALA A 307 5.40 2.78 16.68
N LEU A 308 6.63 3.03 16.23
CA LEU A 308 6.92 4.02 15.18
C LEU A 308 6.42 3.60 13.79
N LEU A 309 6.16 2.30 13.54
CA LEU A 309 5.56 1.83 12.27
C LEU A 309 4.06 2.16 12.17
N GLN A 310 3.45 2.63 13.26
CA GLN A 310 2.04 3.05 13.30
C GLN A 310 1.87 4.53 12.95
N VAL A 311 2.95 5.24 12.63
CA VAL A 311 2.95 6.67 12.31
C VAL A 311 3.88 6.95 11.12
N PRO A 312 3.63 8.02 10.35
CA PRO A 312 4.43 8.32 9.16
C PRO A 312 5.92 8.45 9.47
N ALA A 313 6.76 7.77 8.70
CA ALA A 313 8.21 7.82 8.88
C ALA A 313 8.82 9.05 8.20
N THR A 314 9.26 10.03 9.00
CA THR A 314 9.98 11.21 8.49
C THR A 314 11.47 10.93 8.29
N ALA A 315 12.13 11.71 7.43
CA ALA A 315 13.59 11.63 7.23
C ALA A 315 14.37 11.75 8.57
N ALA A 316 13.93 12.66 9.45
CA ALA A 316 14.52 12.82 10.79
C ALA A 316 14.33 11.58 11.68
N THR A 317 13.19 10.89 11.56
CA THR A 317 12.95 9.62 12.26
C THR A 317 13.91 8.56 11.77
N ARG A 318 14.00 8.37 10.44
CA ARG A 318 14.92 7.42 9.79
C ARG A 318 16.38 7.67 10.21
N ALA A 319 16.81 8.93 10.19
CA ALA A 319 18.14 9.33 10.63
C ALA A 319 18.45 8.93 12.08
N ARG A 320 17.52 9.20 13.02
CA ARG A 320 17.72 8.90 14.45
C ARG A 320 17.73 7.41 14.76
N VAL A 321 16.98 6.59 14.01
CA VAL A 321 16.96 5.14 14.21
C VAL A 321 18.06 4.41 13.42
N HIS A 322 18.66 5.02 12.39
CA HIS A 322 19.67 4.38 11.52
C HIS A 322 20.83 3.76 12.31
N ARG A 323 21.31 4.44 13.35
CA ARG A 323 22.39 3.94 14.22
C ARG A 323 22.08 2.58 14.85
N LEU A 324 20.80 2.26 15.07
CA LEU A 324 20.33 1.02 15.68
C LEU A 324 20.40 -0.18 14.73
N LEU A 325 20.74 0.01 13.45
CA LEU A 325 21.12 -1.09 12.55
C LEU A 325 22.34 -1.87 13.08
N ARG A 326 23.19 -1.25 13.90
CA ARG A 326 24.35 -1.89 14.56
C ARG A 326 23.99 -2.64 15.84
N SER A 327 22.71 -2.68 16.22
CA SER A 327 22.27 -3.44 17.39
C SER A 327 22.61 -4.92 17.23
N ARG A 328 23.00 -5.56 18.34
CA ARG A 328 23.21 -7.02 18.37
C ARG A 328 21.88 -7.78 18.32
N ASP A 329 20.80 -7.14 18.73
CA ASP A 329 19.47 -7.72 18.74
C ASP A 329 18.86 -7.74 17.31
N PRO A 330 18.55 -8.94 16.76
CA PRO A 330 17.95 -9.06 15.43
C PRO A 330 16.59 -8.40 15.28
N ASP A 331 15.77 -8.37 16.34
CA ASP A 331 14.43 -7.79 16.30
C ASP A 331 14.52 -6.27 16.26
N VAL A 332 15.50 -5.69 16.96
CA VAL A 332 15.82 -4.26 16.82
C VAL A 332 16.22 -3.95 15.37
N ARG A 333 17.15 -4.71 14.79
CA ARG A 333 17.56 -4.50 13.37
C ARG A 333 16.38 -4.65 12.41
N LYS A 334 15.54 -5.67 12.58
CA LYS A 334 14.33 -5.91 11.79
C LYS A 334 13.43 -4.69 11.77
N HIS A 335 13.10 -4.12 12.93
CA HIS A 335 12.21 -2.96 13.02
C HIS A 335 12.84 -1.69 12.47
N VAL A 336 14.15 -1.48 12.65
CA VAL A 336 14.87 -0.35 12.04
C VAL A 336 14.82 -0.46 10.52
N ILE A 337 15.09 -1.63 9.95
CA ILE A 337 15.02 -1.86 8.50
C ILE A 337 13.61 -1.59 7.96
N ALA A 338 12.58 -2.05 8.67
CA ALA A 338 11.19 -1.77 8.32
C ALA A 338 10.88 -0.25 8.34
N LEU A 339 11.33 0.47 9.37
CA LEU A 339 11.14 1.93 9.49
C LEU A 339 11.86 2.72 8.39
N LEU A 340 13.04 2.26 7.96
CA LEU A 340 13.78 2.91 6.87
C LEU A 340 12.99 2.86 5.56
N ALA A 341 12.34 1.75 5.26
CA ALA A 341 11.50 1.58 4.06
C ALA A 341 10.05 2.05 4.23
N HIS A 342 9.61 2.35 5.46
CA HIS A 342 8.25 2.82 5.71
C HIS A 342 8.00 4.16 5.01
N ASP A 343 6.91 4.24 4.24
CA ASP A 343 6.52 5.36 3.38
C ASP A 343 7.59 5.84 2.37
N ALA A 344 8.62 5.03 2.11
CA ALA A 344 9.67 5.40 1.17
C ALA A 344 9.17 5.19 -0.28
N SER A 345 9.27 6.22 -1.11
CA SER A 345 8.92 6.16 -2.54
C SER A 345 9.89 6.96 -3.40
N GLY A 346 9.96 6.64 -4.69
CA GLY A 346 10.77 7.39 -5.67
C GLY A 346 12.23 7.59 -5.25
N ALA A 347 12.68 8.84 -5.23
CA ALA A 347 14.05 9.21 -4.88
C ALA A 347 14.43 8.82 -3.43
N ASP A 348 13.50 8.91 -2.48
CA ASP A 348 13.73 8.53 -1.08
C ASP A 348 13.99 7.03 -0.96
N ALA A 349 13.21 6.21 -1.68
CA ALA A 349 13.44 4.77 -1.73
C ALA A 349 14.82 4.43 -2.32
N ARG A 350 15.25 5.14 -3.37
CA ARG A 350 16.56 4.95 -4.00
C ARG A 350 17.72 5.35 -3.09
N ALA A 351 17.55 6.38 -2.25
CA ALA A 351 18.55 6.80 -1.27
C ALA A 351 18.86 5.69 -0.22
N LEU A 352 17.94 4.75 -0.01
CA LEU A 352 18.13 3.61 0.89
C LEU A 352 19.09 2.54 0.32
N SER A 353 19.51 2.65 -0.96
CA SER A 353 20.36 1.68 -1.63
C SER A 353 21.63 1.33 -0.87
N ALA A 354 22.40 2.35 -0.47
CA ALA A 354 23.64 2.16 0.26
C ALA A 354 23.45 1.50 1.64
N THR A 355 22.23 1.50 2.17
CA THR A 355 21.90 0.87 3.46
C THR A 355 21.28 -0.52 3.29
N LEU A 356 20.28 -0.69 2.42
CA LEU A 356 19.50 -1.93 2.33
C LEU A 356 20.17 -3.02 1.47
N VAL A 357 20.87 -2.66 0.39
CA VAL A 357 21.51 -3.66 -0.49
C VAL A 357 22.58 -4.47 0.24
N PRO A 358 23.51 -3.87 1.01
CA PRO A 358 24.49 -4.64 1.76
C PRO A 358 23.87 -5.65 2.73
N LEU A 359 22.71 -5.33 3.31
CA LEU A 359 22.01 -6.19 4.27
C LEU A 359 21.40 -7.46 3.63
N THR A 360 21.29 -7.51 2.30
CA THR A 360 20.89 -8.75 1.59
C THR A 360 21.93 -9.87 1.67
N SER A 361 23.16 -9.53 2.10
CA SER A 361 24.28 -10.47 2.29
C SER A 361 24.71 -10.59 3.76
N ASP A 362 23.87 -10.15 4.70
CA ASP A 362 24.16 -10.22 6.14
C ASP A 362 24.22 -11.69 6.63
N PRO A 363 25.12 -12.05 7.56
CA PRO A 363 25.18 -13.42 8.10
C PRO A 363 23.90 -13.82 8.86
N ASP A 364 23.14 -12.87 9.40
CA ASP A 364 21.87 -13.16 10.06
C ASP A 364 20.70 -13.21 9.06
N VAL A 365 20.12 -14.40 8.93
CA VAL A 365 18.96 -14.68 8.07
C VAL A 365 17.77 -13.76 8.38
N ARG A 366 17.57 -13.35 9.64
CA ARG A 366 16.47 -12.43 9.98
C ARG A 366 16.69 -11.05 9.39
N THR A 367 17.95 -10.57 9.41
CA THR A 367 18.36 -9.31 8.79
C THR A 367 18.23 -9.35 7.27
N VAL A 368 18.69 -10.42 6.62
CA VAL A 368 18.50 -10.62 5.16
C VAL A 368 17.02 -10.60 4.79
N ARG A 369 16.19 -11.35 5.53
CA ARG A 369 14.73 -11.37 5.29
C ARG A 369 14.12 -9.98 5.45
N ALA A 370 14.47 -9.25 6.51
CA ALA A 370 13.98 -7.90 6.73
C ALA A 370 14.39 -6.94 5.60
N ALA A 371 15.63 -7.04 5.13
CA ALA A 371 16.12 -6.23 4.00
C ALA A 371 15.35 -6.53 2.71
N LEU A 372 15.10 -7.80 2.39
CA LEU A 372 14.30 -8.19 1.22
C LEU A 372 12.86 -7.68 1.31
N LEU A 373 12.23 -7.75 2.49
CA LEU A 373 10.88 -7.22 2.70
C LEU A 373 10.86 -5.69 2.53
N ALA A 374 11.84 -4.98 3.10
CA ALA A 374 11.99 -3.54 2.97
C ALA A 374 12.19 -3.11 1.51
N LEU A 375 13.07 -3.79 0.76
CA LEU A 375 13.27 -3.56 -0.68
C LEU A 375 12.01 -3.83 -1.49
N GLY A 376 11.21 -4.83 -1.09
CA GLY A 376 9.91 -5.13 -1.70
C GLY A 376 8.86 -4.06 -1.45
N THR A 377 8.77 -3.55 -0.21
CA THR A 377 7.91 -2.42 0.15
C THR A 377 8.30 -1.16 -0.61
N ALA A 378 9.59 -0.90 -0.74
CA ALA A 378 10.14 0.22 -1.50
C ALA A 378 10.07 0.04 -3.03
N ARG A 379 9.59 -1.11 -3.53
CA ARG A 379 9.56 -1.50 -4.95
C ARG A 379 10.90 -1.24 -5.66
N ALA A 380 11.98 -1.69 -5.03
CA ALA A 380 13.35 -1.37 -5.41
C ALA A 380 13.82 -2.14 -6.66
N ASP A 381 13.35 -1.73 -7.84
CA ASP A 381 13.81 -2.24 -9.15
C ASP A 381 15.33 -2.15 -9.33
N TRP A 382 15.93 -1.06 -8.83
CA TRP A 382 17.36 -0.77 -8.82
C TRP A 382 18.19 -1.75 -7.97
N ALA A 383 17.56 -2.52 -7.08
CA ALA A 383 18.21 -3.55 -6.26
C ALA A 383 18.07 -4.96 -6.87
N GLY A 384 17.57 -5.08 -8.10
CA GLY A 384 17.21 -6.34 -8.74
C GLY A 384 18.27 -7.43 -8.64
N GLU A 385 19.54 -7.11 -8.91
CA GLU A 385 20.65 -8.08 -8.86
C GLU A 385 20.90 -8.64 -7.45
N ALA A 386 20.88 -7.77 -6.43
CA ALA A 386 21.09 -8.17 -5.04
C ALA A 386 19.93 -9.05 -4.54
N ILE A 387 18.70 -8.67 -4.87
CA ILE A 387 17.50 -9.46 -4.55
C ILE A 387 17.56 -10.81 -5.29
N ALA A 388 17.92 -10.81 -6.58
CA ALA A 388 18.01 -12.00 -7.42
C ALA A 388 19.11 -12.98 -6.98
N THR A 389 20.20 -12.48 -6.39
CA THR A 389 21.23 -13.31 -5.77
C THR A 389 20.67 -14.14 -4.61
N CYS A 390 19.74 -13.56 -3.84
CA CYS A 390 19.09 -14.24 -2.70
C CYS A 390 18.18 -15.41 -3.11
N LEU A 391 17.82 -15.55 -4.39
CA LEU A 391 17.15 -16.74 -4.91
C LEU A 391 18.00 -18.01 -4.79
N HIS A 392 19.32 -17.87 -4.62
CA HIS A 392 20.25 -19.00 -4.48
C HIS A 392 20.73 -19.20 -3.04
N HIS A 393 20.08 -18.54 -2.07
CA HIS A 393 20.45 -18.62 -0.66
C HIS A 393 20.15 -20.03 -0.07
N PRO A 394 21.00 -20.58 0.83
CA PRO A 394 20.80 -21.91 1.41
C PRO A 394 19.48 -22.04 2.19
N ASN A 395 19.04 -20.96 2.84
CA ASN A 395 17.78 -20.92 3.57
C ASN A 395 16.57 -20.75 2.63
N MET A 396 15.63 -21.70 2.65
CA MET A 396 14.40 -21.69 1.84
C MET A 396 13.50 -20.47 2.07
N ASN A 397 13.41 -19.98 3.30
CA ASN A 397 12.59 -18.79 3.61
C ASN A 397 13.15 -17.55 2.91
N ILE A 398 14.48 -17.42 2.78
CA ILE A 398 15.11 -16.34 2.02
C ILE A 398 14.82 -16.46 0.54
N ARG A 399 14.92 -17.66 -0.05
CA ARG A 399 14.58 -17.87 -1.46
C ARG A 399 13.14 -17.48 -1.77
N LYS A 400 12.19 -17.92 -0.94
CA LYS A 400 10.77 -17.55 -1.08
C LYS A 400 10.54 -16.05 -0.89
N THR A 401 11.20 -15.44 0.08
CA THR A 401 11.10 -13.99 0.31
C THR A 401 11.65 -13.22 -0.89
N ALA A 402 12.81 -13.62 -1.44
CA ALA A 402 13.41 -12.98 -2.61
C ALA A 402 12.51 -13.08 -3.85
N ALA A 403 11.89 -14.24 -4.11
CA ALA A 403 10.93 -14.38 -5.19
C ALA A 403 9.71 -13.46 -5.01
N ALA A 404 9.15 -13.41 -3.79
CA ALA A 404 8.04 -12.50 -3.47
C ALA A 404 8.44 -11.01 -3.57
N THR A 405 9.68 -10.68 -3.24
CA THR A 405 10.22 -9.33 -3.39
C THR A 405 10.37 -8.95 -4.86
N LEU A 406 10.88 -9.84 -5.71
CA LEU A 406 11.01 -9.59 -7.15
C LEU A 406 9.66 -9.41 -7.84
N LEU A 407 8.63 -10.15 -7.41
CA LEU A 407 7.24 -9.95 -7.85
C LEU A 407 6.76 -8.51 -7.61
N ARG A 408 7.14 -7.88 -6.48
CA ARG A 408 6.75 -6.51 -6.15
C ARG A 408 7.64 -5.44 -6.78
N ALA A 409 8.95 -5.73 -6.88
CA ALA A 409 9.94 -4.79 -7.39
C ALA A 409 9.91 -4.69 -8.92
N GLY A 410 9.58 -5.77 -9.64
CA GLY A 410 9.51 -5.77 -11.11
C GLY A 410 10.86 -5.44 -11.76
N ALA A 411 11.90 -6.24 -11.46
CA ALA A 411 13.27 -5.97 -11.91
C ALA A 411 13.69 -6.85 -13.11
N PRO A 412 13.80 -6.31 -14.34
CA PRO A 412 14.20 -7.07 -15.54
C PRO A 412 15.55 -7.79 -15.42
N ALA A 413 16.50 -7.20 -14.69
CA ALA A 413 17.81 -7.82 -14.44
C ALA A 413 17.71 -9.17 -13.71
N SER A 414 16.59 -9.46 -13.03
CA SER A 414 16.40 -10.71 -12.29
C SER A 414 16.04 -11.93 -13.15
N VAL A 415 15.67 -11.74 -14.42
CA VAL A 415 15.19 -12.83 -15.31
C VAL A 415 16.16 -14.02 -15.39
N PRO A 416 17.48 -13.84 -15.60
CA PRO A 416 18.42 -14.97 -15.63
C PRO A 416 18.46 -15.77 -14.32
N HIS A 417 18.28 -15.10 -13.17
CA HIS A 417 18.29 -15.75 -11.87
C HIS A 417 16.98 -16.50 -11.59
N LEU A 418 15.84 -15.92 -11.98
CA LEU A 418 14.53 -16.57 -11.88
C LEU A 418 14.48 -17.85 -12.72
N LEU A 419 14.96 -17.80 -13.97
CA LEU A 419 15.07 -18.98 -14.84
C LEU A 419 16.01 -20.03 -14.25
N ARG A 420 17.17 -19.61 -13.75
CA ARG A 420 18.14 -20.52 -13.11
C ARG A 420 17.55 -21.20 -11.87
N ALA A 421 16.77 -20.49 -11.05
CA ALA A 421 16.11 -21.05 -9.87
C ALA A 421 14.97 -22.02 -10.28
N LEU A 422 14.14 -21.63 -11.26
CA LEU A 422 13.10 -22.51 -11.82
C LEU A 422 13.67 -23.79 -12.42
N GLY A 423 14.86 -23.72 -13.02
CA GLY A 423 15.56 -24.88 -13.57
C GLY A 423 16.21 -25.81 -12.54
N ARG A 424 16.20 -25.48 -11.24
CA ARG A 424 16.92 -26.24 -10.20
C ARG A 424 16.04 -26.68 -9.04
N ASP A 425 15.14 -25.82 -8.59
CA ASP A 425 14.27 -26.10 -7.45
C ASP A 425 12.98 -26.82 -7.87
N ASP A 426 12.63 -27.87 -7.14
CA ASP A 426 11.40 -28.66 -7.27
C ASP A 426 10.34 -28.30 -6.22
N ASN A 427 10.67 -27.45 -5.24
CA ASN A 427 9.74 -27.06 -4.17
C ASN A 427 8.51 -26.32 -4.73
N PRO A 428 7.28 -26.87 -4.61
CA PRO A 428 6.10 -26.30 -5.26
C PRO A 428 5.84 -24.83 -4.89
N GLY A 429 5.91 -24.50 -3.60
CA GLY A 429 5.66 -23.13 -3.13
C GLY A 429 6.69 -22.11 -3.61
N LEU A 430 7.97 -22.48 -3.69
CA LEU A 430 9.00 -21.61 -4.27
C LEU A 430 8.80 -21.44 -5.79
N ARG A 431 8.48 -22.54 -6.49
CA ARG A 431 8.22 -22.51 -7.94
C ARG A 431 7.06 -21.61 -8.30
N THR A 432 5.93 -21.70 -7.60
CA THR A 432 4.79 -20.78 -7.79
C THR A 432 5.23 -19.31 -7.61
N ALA A 433 6.02 -19.00 -6.58
CA ALA A 433 6.52 -17.64 -6.36
C ALA A 433 7.47 -17.18 -7.48
N LEU A 434 8.39 -18.04 -7.94
CA LEU A 434 9.32 -17.76 -9.03
C LEU A 434 8.58 -17.53 -10.36
N THR A 435 7.61 -18.37 -10.69
CA THR A 435 6.80 -18.26 -11.92
C THR A 435 5.99 -16.95 -11.92
N ARG A 436 5.38 -16.59 -10.80
CA ARG A 436 4.67 -15.30 -10.65
C ARG A 436 5.63 -14.12 -10.78
N ALA A 437 6.80 -14.18 -10.14
CA ALA A 437 7.80 -13.12 -10.25
C ALA A 437 8.31 -12.96 -11.69
N LEU A 438 8.55 -14.07 -12.41
CA LEU A 438 8.91 -14.03 -13.81
C LEU A 438 7.81 -13.38 -14.65
N GLY A 439 6.55 -13.80 -14.48
CA GLY A 439 5.39 -13.21 -15.17
C GLY A 439 5.25 -11.70 -14.94
N ALA A 440 5.46 -11.23 -13.70
CA ALA A 440 5.41 -9.80 -13.41
C ALA A 440 6.54 -8.99 -14.08
N VAL A 441 7.68 -9.62 -14.37
CA VAL A 441 8.83 -8.96 -14.99
C VAL A 441 8.74 -8.97 -16.52
N VAL A 442 8.29 -10.07 -17.13
CA VAL A 442 8.29 -10.23 -18.60
C VAL A 442 6.90 -10.20 -19.25
N GLY A 443 5.82 -10.18 -18.46
CA GLY A 443 4.45 -10.13 -18.96
C GLY A 443 4.13 -11.27 -19.94
N ASP A 444 3.51 -10.92 -21.06
CA ASP A 444 3.11 -11.86 -22.11
C ASP A 444 4.29 -12.63 -22.74
N ALA A 445 5.52 -12.14 -22.60
CA ALA A 445 6.72 -12.83 -23.08
C ALA A 445 7.13 -14.03 -22.21
N ARG A 446 6.41 -14.33 -21.12
CA ARG A 446 6.74 -15.40 -20.16
C ARG A 446 6.88 -16.77 -20.81
N THR A 447 5.91 -17.16 -21.65
CA THR A 447 5.92 -18.45 -22.36
C THR A 447 7.11 -18.56 -23.31
N ALA A 448 7.36 -17.53 -24.12
CA ALA A 448 8.51 -17.50 -25.03
C ALA A 448 9.84 -17.54 -24.27
N THR A 449 9.93 -16.83 -23.15
CA THR A 449 11.13 -16.79 -22.30
C THR A 449 11.43 -18.16 -21.68
N LEU A 450 10.41 -18.85 -21.17
CA LEU A 450 10.55 -20.20 -20.60
C LEU A 450 10.92 -21.24 -21.67
N LEU A 451 10.33 -21.16 -22.87
CA LEU A 451 10.66 -22.05 -23.98
C LEU A 451 12.11 -21.84 -24.44
N ALA A 452 12.54 -20.60 -24.67
CA ALA A 452 13.92 -20.28 -25.07
C ALA A 452 14.94 -20.75 -24.01
N ALA A 453 14.63 -20.58 -22.72
CA ALA A 453 15.48 -21.08 -21.64
C ALA A 453 15.53 -22.62 -21.60
N ALA A 454 14.41 -23.30 -21.87
CA ALA A 454 14.34 -24.75 -21.92
C ALA A 454 15.08 -25.34 -23.14
N GLU A 455 15.07 -24.64 -24.28
CA GLU A 455 15.85 -24.99 -25.47
C GLU A 455 17.35 -24.87 -25.21
N ALA A 456 17.77 -23.78 -24.54
CA ALA A 456 19.16 -23.54 -24.17
C ALA A 456 19.67 -24.45 -23.03
N ALA A 457 18.78 -25.16 -22.33
CA ALA A 457 19.16 -26.03 -21.21
C ALA A 457 19.98 -27.25 -21.70
N GLY A 458 21.19 -27.41 -21.15
CA GLY A 458 22.09 -28.51 -21.51
C GLY A 458 21.71 -29.88 -20.94
N ASP A 459 20.83 -29.93 -19.92
CA ASP A 459 20.41 -31.18 -19.28
C ASP A 459 18.88 -31.33 -19.24
N GLY A 460 18.42 -32.59 -19.26
CA GLY A 460 16.99 -32.91 -19.32
C GLY A 460 16.21 -32.59 -18.04
N ARG A 461 16.86 -32.51 -16.88
CA ARG A 461 16.17 -32.16 -15.61
C ARG A 461 15.83 -30.67 -15.61
N THR A 462 16.80 -29.82 -15.90
CA THR A 462 16.60 -28.37 -16.00
C THR A 462 15.54 -28.04 -17.04
N ARG A 463 15.60 -28.69 -18.22
CA ARG A 463 14.59 -28.54 -19.26
C ARG A 463 13.18 -28.88 -18.77
N ARG A 464 12.99 -30.06 -18.16
CA ARG A 464 11.68 -30.47 -17.61
C ARG A 464 11.16 -29.51 -16.55
N LEU A 465 12.04 -29.01 -15.66
CA LEU A 465 11.65 -28.06 -14.63
C LEU A 465 11.29 -26.69 -15.20
N LEU A 466 11.94 -26.22 -16.26
CA LEU A 466 11.54 -24.97 -16.93
C LEU A 466 10.19 -25.13 -17.63
N LEU A 467 10.00 -26.24 -18.34
CA LEU A 467 8.76 -26.52 -19.07
C LEU A 467 7.55 -26.73 -18.14
N SER A 468 7.74 -27.28 -16.93
CA SER A 468 6.62 -27.43 -16.00
C SER A 468 6.07 -26.10 -15.46
N ALA A 469 6.78 -24.98 -15.65
CA ALA A 469 6.26 -23.65 -15.34
C ALA A 469 5.28 -23.10 -16.40
N LEU A 470 5.09 -23.83 -17.50
CA LEU A 470 4.15 -23.53 -18.59
C LEU A 470 2.74 -24.11 -18.37
N ASP A 471 2.48 -24.72 -17.22
CA ASP A 471 1.16 -25.28 -16.88
C ASP A 471 0.04 -24.25 -17.10
N GLY A 472 -0.95 -24.62 -17.91
CA GLY A 472 -2.10 -23.81 -18.25
C GLY A 472 -1.87 -22.72 -19.30
N GLU A 473 -0.65 -22.55 -19.84
CA GLU A 473 -0.33 -21.45 -20.77
C GLU A 473 0.08 -21.88 -22.19
N VAL A 474 0.37 -23.16 -22.41
CA VAL A 474 0.74 -23.67 -23.74
C VAL A 474 -0.48 -24.19 -24.48
N THR A 475 -0.61 -23.83 -25.76
CA THR A 475 -1.68 -24.31 -26.63
C THR A 475 -1.26 -25.53 -27.43
N ALA A 476 -2.21 -26.40 -27.83
CA ALA A 476 -1.90 -27.54 -28.70
C ALA A 476 -1.24 -27.08 -30.01
N ARG A 477 -1.74 -25.97 -30.57
CA ARG A 477 -1.17 -25.34 -31.77
C ARG A 477 0.30 -24.91 -31.58
N ALA A 478 0.65 -24.37 -30.42
CA ALA A 478 2.04 -23.99 -30.14
C ALA A 478 2.95 -25.22 -30.06
N VAL A 479 2.49 -26.32 -29.45
CA VAL A 479 3.24 -27.59 -29.42
C VAL A 479 3.46 -28.13 -30.83
N LEU A 480 2.41 -28.13 -31.67
CA LEU A 480 2.51 -28.57 -33.07
C LEU A 480 3.48 -27.70 -33.88
N ALA A 481 3.48 -26.38 -33.66
CA ALA A 481 4.42 -25.47 -34.31
C ALA A 481 5.88 -25.72 -33.89
N LEU A 482 6.12 -25.98 -32.60
CA LEU A 482 7.45 -26.34 -32.08
C LEU A 482 7.93 -27.68 -32.63
N ASP A 483 7.03 -28.66 -32.76
CA ASP A 483 7.29 -29.98 -33.33
C ASP A 483 7.64 -29.90 -34.83
N ALA A 484 6.86 -29.13 -35.60
CA ALA A 484 7.16 -28.87 -37.01
C ALA A 484 8.50 -28.13 -37.19
N GLY A 485 8.87 -27.28 -36.24
CA GLY A 485 10.17 -26.60 -36.17
C GLY A 485 11.32 -27.46 -35.61
N ALA A 486 11.07 -28.73 -35.29
CA ALA A 486 12.05 -29.65 -34.70
C ALA A 486 12.72 -29.12 -33.41
N SER A 487 11.98 -28.39 -32.57
CA SER A 487 12.52 -27.84 -31.33
C SER A 487 12.90 -28.95 -30.33
N PRO A 488 14.07 -28.87 -29.66
CA PRO A 488 14.55 -29.88 -28.72
C PRO A 488 13.74 -29.98 -27.42
N VAL A 489 12.79 -29.06 -27.18
CA VAL A 489 11.92 -29.10 -26.00
C VAL A 489 10.71 -29.99 -26.18
N VAL A 490 10.33 -30.30 -27.43
CA VAL A 490 9.10 -31.00 -27.78
C VAL A 490 8.98 -32.36 -27.08
N PRO A 491 9.99 -33.25 -27.08
CA PRO A 491 9.85 -34.55 -26.40
C PRO A 491 9.58 -34.42 -24.91
N ALA A 492 10.26 -33.48 -24.24
CA ALA A 492 10.10 -33.24 -22.81
C ALA A 492 8.77 -32.57 -22.47
N LEU A 493 8.30 -31.65 -23.32
CA LEU A 493 7.02 -30.97 -23.16
C LEU A 493 5.86 -31.95 -23.37
N LEU A 494 5.93 -32.79 -24.40
CA LEU A 494 4.94 -33.84 -24.67
C LEU A 494 4.84 -34.85 -23.52
N ALA A 495 5.97 -35.28 -22.95
CA ALA A 495 5.98 -36.14 -21.78
C ALA A 495 5.29 -35.48 -20.57
N LEU A 496 5.56 -34.20 -20.30
CA LEU A 496 4.92 -33.47 -19.20
C LEU A 496 3.41 -33.28 -19.40
N VAL A 497 2.97 -33.10 -20.65
CA VAL A 497 1.54 -33.02 -21.00
C VAL A 497 0.87 -34.38 -20.83
N ALA A 498 1.50 -35.47 -21.30
CA ALA A 498 0.99 -36.83 -21.14
C ALA A 498 0.91 -37.26 -19.66
N ASP A 499 1.86 -36.80 -18.84
CA ASP A 499 1.89 -37.05 -17.38
C ASP A 499 0.89 -36.16 -16.60
N GLY A 500 0.24 -35.19 -17.24
CA GLY A 500 -0.69 -34.25 -16.61
C GLY A 500 -0.01 -33.18 -15.74
N VAL A 501 1.32 -33.06 -15.83
CA VAL A 501 2.11 -32.04 -15.11
C VAL A 501 1.96 -30.66 -15.75
N VAL A 502 1.78 -30.62 -17.07
CA VAL A 502 1.50 -29.40 -17.83
C VAL A 502 0.15 -29.55 -18.52
N ARG A 503 -0.83 -28.76 -18.11
CA ARG A 503 -2.13 -28.67 -18.79
C ARG A 503 -2.03 -27.70 -19.96
N LEU A 504 -2.74 -28.02 -21.03
CA LEU A 504 -2.93 -27.10 -22.14
C LEU A 504 -3.82 -25.93 -21.70
N ALA A 505 -3.65 -24.76 -22.33
CA ALA A 505 -4.49 -23.61 -22.07
C ALA A 505 -5.96 -23.93 -22.41
N VAL A 506 -6.89 -23.43 -21.59
CA VAL A 506 -8.33 -23.70 -21.74
C VAL A 506 -8.82 -23.26 -23.12
N GLY A 507 -9.56 -24.15 -23.81
CA GLY A 507 -10.12 -23.88 -25.14
C GLY A 507 -9.11 -23.88 -26.30
N SER A 508 -7.87 -24.37 -26.09
CA SER A 508 -6.77 -24.27 -27.07
C SER A 508 -6.36 -25.59 -27.73
N GLY A 509 -7.23 -26.60 -27.67
CA GLY A 509 -7.02 -27.96 -28.15
C GLY A 509 -6.94 -28.99 -27.02
N SER A 510 -6.97 -30.27 -27.39
CA SER A 510 -6.90 -31.41 -26.49
C SER A 510 -5.57 -32.16 -26.64
N VAL A 511 -5.24 -33.02 -25.68
CA VAL A 511 -4.06 -33.91 -25.80
C VAL A 511 -4.20 -34.86 -26.99
N ALA A 512 -5.43 -35.18 -27.42
CA ALA A 512 -5.68 -35.98 -28.61
C ALA A 512 -5.19 -35.28 -29.90
N ASP A 513 -5.21 -33.95 -29.95
CA ASP A 513 -4.67 -33.18 -31.09
C ASP A 513 -3.14 -33.30 -31.21
N LEU A 514 -2.47 -33.81 -30.18
CA LEU A 514 -1.03 -34.04 -30.14
C LEU A 514 -0.65 -35.51 -30.40
N ALA A 515 -1.59 -36.35 -30.86
CA ALA A 515 -1.40 -37.78 -31.11
C ALA A 515 -0.19 -38.10 -32.01
N GLU A 516 -0.08 -37.37 -33.12
CA GLU A 516 0.97 -37.60 -34.11
C GLU A 516 2.37 -37.21 -33.56
N PRO A 517 2.57 -36.01 -32.96
CA PRO A 517 3.80 -35.71 -32.23
C PRO A 517 4.13 -36.70 -31.11
N LEU A 518 3.15 -37.12 -30.30
CA LEU A 518 3.34 -38.08 -29.20
C LEU A 518 3.90 -39.40 -29.73
N ALA A 519 3.29 -39.95 -30.79
CA ALA A 519 3.76 -41.16 -31.45
C ALA A 519 5.16 -40.98 -32.06
N ARG A 520 5.43 -39.84 -32.73
CA ARG A 520 6.72 -39.57 -33.38
C ARG A 520 7.89 -39.51 -32.40
N HIS A 521 7.66 -38.96 -31.21
CA HIS A 521 8.68 -38.86 -30.15
C HIS A 521 8.66 -40.04 -29.17
N GLY A 522 7.85 -41.07 -29.42
CA GLY A 522 7.78 -42.27 -28.59
C GLY A 522 7.23 -42.03 -27.18
N VAL A 523 6.47 -40.95 -26.99
CA VAL A 523 5.77 -40.67 -25.73
C VAL A 523 4.43 -41.40 -25.79
N PRO A 524 4.14 -42.29 -24.81
CA PRO A 524 2.88 -43.02 -24.80
C PRO A 524 1.72 -42.04 -24.83
N MET A 525 0.76 -42.25 -25.74
CA MET A 525 -0.52 -41.59 -25.64
C MET A 525 -1.11 -41.90 -24.27
N PRO A 526 -1.72 -40.92 -23.58
CA PRO A 526 -2.54 -41.21 -22.42
C PRO A 526 -3.80 -41.97 -22.88
N GLN A 527 -3.68 -43.27 -23.15
CA GLN A 527 -4.78 -44.20 -23.38
C GLN A 527 -4.79 -45.25 -22.27
N ASP A 528 -5.95 -45.40 -21.63
CA ASP A 528 -6.43 -46.57 -20.89
C ASP A 528 -5.35 -47.53 -20.39
N ALA A 529 -4.67 -47.18 -19.30
CA ALA A 529 -3.99 -48.18 -18.49
C ALA A 529 -5.07 -49.13 -17.92
N PRO A 530 -5.05 -50.45 -18.24
CA PRO A 530 -5.90 -51.40 -17.52
C PRO A 530 -5.37 -51.49 -16.10
N GLY A 531 -6.01 -50.77 -15.18
CA GLY A 531 -5.61 -50.71 -13.78
C GLY A 531 -5.19 -49.34 -13.24
N ARG A 532 -5.44 -48.22 -13.95
CA ARG A 532 -5.66 -46.96 -13.23
C ARG A 532 -7.10 -47.00 -12.73
N ALA A 533 -7.27 -47.14 -11.41
CA ALA A 533 -8.53 -46.81 -10.78
C ALA A 533 -9.00 -45.47 -11.36
N ALA A 534 -10.23 -45.45 -11.89
CA ALA A 534 -10.88 -44.22 -12.29
C ALA A 534 -10.84 -43.27 -11.08
N THR A 535 -9.88 -42.35 -11.11
CA THR A 535 -9.89 -41.12 -10.34
C THR A 535 -10.33 -40.07 -11.35
N GLY A 536 -11.60 -39.70 -11.48
CA GLY A 536 -12.78 -40.12 -10.74
C GLY A 536 -14.03 -39.52 -11.39
N GLY A 537 -14.50 -40.09 -12.51
CA GLY A 537 -15.79 -39.73 -13.09
C GLY A 537 -16.94 -40.51 -12.44
N ASP A 538 -18.08 -39.85 -12.24
CA ASP A 538 -19.22 -40.39 -11.50
C ASP A 538 -19.98 -41.50 -12.28
N PRO A 539 -20.02 -42.76 -11.79
CA PRO A 539 -20.64 -43.88 -12.50
C PRO A 539 -22.17 -43.76 -12.65
N ASP A 540 -22.83 -43.01 -11.75
CA ASP A 540 -24.28 -42.78 -11.85
C ASP A 540 -24.59 -41.75 -12.94
N VAL A 541 -23.73 -40.73 -13.11
CA VAL A 541 -23.83 -39.74 -14.20
C VAL A 541 -23.60 -40.42 -15.55
N ALA A 542 -22.54 -41.22 -15.68
CA ALA A 542 -22.26 -41.97 -16.91
C ALA A 542 -23.40 -42.95 -17.27
N THR A 543 -24.05 -43.54 -16.27
CA THR A 543 -25.23 -44.38 -16.49
C THR A 543 -26.41 -43.57 -16.99
N LEU A 544 -26.75 -42.46 -16.33
CA LEU A 544 -27.87 -41.59 -16.69
C LEU A 544 -27.72 -41.03 -18.11
N LEU A 545 -26.52 -40.62 -18.50
CA LEU A 545 -26.24 -40.09 -19.84
C LEU A 545 -26.34 -41.16 -20.94
N ARG A 546 -25.98 -42.41 -20.63
CA ARG A 546 -25.99 -43.53 -21.58
C ARG A 546 -27.37 -44.19 -21.74
N THR A 547 -28.13 -44.31 -20.65
CA THR A 547 -29.43 -45.03 -20.65
C THR A 547 -30.65 -44.12 -20.78
N GLY A 548 -30.47 -42.80 -20.64
CA GLY A 548 -31.56 -41.83 -20.64
C GLY A 548 -32.11 -41.54 -19.24
N TRP A 549 -33.13 -40.69 -19.16
CA TRP A 549 -33.66 -40.15 -17.91
C TRP A 549 -34.18 -41.23 -16.95
N ASP A 550 -33.59 -41.29 -15.76
CA ASP A 550 -34.08 -42.06 -14.62
C ASP A 550 -34.12 -41.16 -13.36
N PRO A 551 -35.31 -40.89 -12.79
CA PRO A 551 -35.46 -40.00 -11.64
C PRO A 551 -34.78 -40.54 -10.37
N GLU A 552 -34.66 -41.85 -10.18
CA GLU A 552 -34.03 -42.44 -8.99
C GLU A 552 -32.50 -42.30 -9.05
N ILE A 553 -31.92 -42.38 -10.24
CA ILE A 553 -30.49 -42.10 -10.47
C ILE A 553 -30.23 -40.60 -10.28
N ALA A 554 -31.08 -39.72 -10.84
CA ALA A 554 -30.95 -38.27 -10.70
C ALA A 554 -31.04 -37.80 -9.22
N LEU A 555 -31.97 -38.36 -8.44
CA LEU A 555 -32.08 -38.06 -7.01
C LEU A 555 -30.87 -38.55 -6.21
N ARG A 556 -30.32 -39.71 -6.58
CA ARG A 556 -29.11 -40.26 -5.96
C ARG A 556 -27.86 -39.43 -6.29
N ILE A 557 -27.78 -38.84 -7.48
CA ILE A 557 -26.74 -37.87 -7.84
C ILE A 557 -26.92 -36.60 -6.99
N ALA A 558 -28.11 -36.01 -6.96
CA ALA A 558 -28.36 -34.74 -6.26
C ALA A 558 -28.22 -34.82 -4.72
N ARG A 559 -28.47 -35.97 -4.11
CA ARG A 559 -28.32 -36.16 -2.65
C ARG A 559 -26.86 -36.27 -2.20
N ARG A 560 -25.90 -36.41 -3.13
CA ARG A 560 -24.47 -36.49 -2.80
C ARG A 560 -23.93 -35.17 -2.28
N PRO A 561 -22.90 -35.21 -1.40
CA PRO A 561 -22.29 -34.00 -0.84
C PRO A 561 -21.49 -33.20 -1.87
N ALA A 562 -20.95 -33.84 -2.92
CA ALA A 562 -20.27 -33.19 -4.04
C ALA A 562 -21.16 -33.17 -5.27
N LEU A 563 -21.03 -32.11 -6.08
CA LEU A 563 -21.69 -32.00 -7.38
C LEU A 563 -21.03 -32.96 -8.39
N PRO A 564 -21.77 -33.39 -9.42
CA PRO A 564 -21.18 -34.18 -10.49
C PRO A 564 -20.13 -33.33 -11.22
N ASP A 565 -19.05 -33.98 -11.66
CA ASP A 565 -18.09 -33.34 -12.54
C ASP A 565 -18.78 -32.84 -13.82
N THR A 566 -18.23 -31.79 -14.42
CA THR A 566 -18.74 -31.25 -15.68
C THR A 566 -18.71 -32.34 -16.76
N ALA A 567 -19.79 -32.46 -17.53
CA ALA A 567 -19.87 -33.43 -18.61
C ALA A 567 -18.74 -33.22 -19.62
N ASP A 568 -18.11 -34.29 -20.05
CA ASP A 568 -17.08 -34.21 -21.09
C ASP A 568 -17.70 -33.70 -22.40
N ALA A 569 -16.90 -33.12 -23.30
CA ALA A 569 -17.39 -32.54 -24.56
C ALA A 569 -18.23 -33.51 -25.42
N HIS A 570 -18.01 -34.82 -25.28
CA HIS A 570 -18.77 -35.88 -25.97
C HIS A 570 -20.10 -36.24 -25.27
N GLU A 571 -20.24 -35.92 -23.99
CA GLU A 571 -21.41 -36.18 -23.13
C GLU A 571 -22.40 -35.00 -23.09
N VAL A 572 -21.91 -33.77 -23.37
CA VAL A 572 -22.70 -32.53 -23.37
C VAL A 572 -24.01 -32.62 -24.19
N PRO A 573 -24.07 -33.22 -25.39
CA PRO A 573 -25.34 -33.36 -26.12
C PRO A 573 -26.37 -34.22 -25.39
N ALA A 574 -25.92 -35.31 -24.75
CA ALA A 574 -26.79 -36.18 -23.97
C ALA A 574 -27.25 -35.49 -22.68
N ALA A 575 -26.36 -34.75 -22.01
CA ALA A 575 -26.69 -33.95 -20.84
C ALA A 575 -27.74 -32.86 -21.16
N ARG A 576 -27.54 -32.13 -22.27
CA ARG A 576 -28.46 -31.08 -22.74
C ARG A 576 -29.85 -31.61 -23.04
N ALA A 577 -29.97 -32.83 -23.58
CA ALA A 577 -31.26 -33.49 -23.82
C ALA A 577 -32.03 -33.79 -22.52
N LEU A 578 -31.33 -33.94 -21.38
CA LEU A 578 -31.92 -34.21 -20.08
C LEU A 578 -32.25 -32.94 -19.26
N LEU A 579 -31.87 -31.75 -19.74
CA LEU A 579 -32.01 -30.48 -19.01
C LEU A 579 -33.46 -30.21 -18.56
N ASP A 580 -34.44 -30.38 -19.44
CA ASP A 580 -35.86 -30.16 -19.12
C ASP A 580 -36.35 -31.15 -18.04
N HIS A 581 -35.86 -32.39 -18.06
CA HIS A 581 -36.23 -33.42 -17.08
C HIS A 581 -35.66 -33.14 -15.68
N TRP A 582 -34.41 -32.66 -15.59
CA TRP A 582 -33.83 -32.22 -14.32
C TRP A 582 -34.61 -31.06 -13.70
N LEU A 583 -34.96 -30.06 -14.52
CA LEU A 583 -35.71 -28.89 -14.06
C LEU A 583 -37.15 -29.23 -13.69
N ASP A 584 -37.80 -30.19 -14.39
CA ASP A 584 -39.13 -30.67 -14.03
C ASP A 584 -39.12 -31.44 -12.71
N LEU A 585 -38.11 -32.26 -12.45
CA LEU A 585 -37.94 -32.96 -11.18
C LEU A 585 -37.68 -31.98 -10.03
N ALA A 586 -36.85 -30.96 -10.25
CA ALA A 586 -36.62 -29.89 -9.28
C ALA A 586 -37.91 -29.12 -8.96
N ALA A 587 -38.72 -28.80 -9.98
CA ALA A 587 -39.98 -28.08 -9.80
C ALA A 587 -41.03 -28.86 -8.98
N ARG A 588 -41.01 -30.20 -9.04
CA ARG A 588 -41.92 -31.08 -8.27
C ARG A 588 -41.42 -31.45 -6.88
N THR A 589 -40.18 -31.10 -6.55
CA THR A 589 -39.56 -31.41 -5.26
C THR A 589 -39.91 -30.32 -4.26
N ASP A 590 -40.50 -30.67 -3.10
CA ASP A 590 -40.91 -29.72 -2.06
C ASP A 590 -39.75 -29.29 -1.14
N GLU A 591 -38.68 -30.10 -1.04
CA GLU A 591 -37.51 -29.83 -0.21
C GLU A 591 -36.59 -28.76 -0.86
N PRO A 592 -36.39 -27.58 -0.24
CA PRO A 592 -35.68 -26.46 -0.87
C PRO A 592 -34.19 -26.72 -1.10
N GLY A 593 -33.52 -27.48 -0.21
CA GLY A 593 -32.12 -27.85 -0.36
C GLY A 593 -31.89 -28.81 -1.53
N LEU A 594 -32.72 -29.86 -1.64
CA LEU A 594 -32.67 -30.82 -2.74
C LEU A 594 -33.06 -30.19 -4.08
N ARG A 595 -34.08 -29.31 -4.08
CA ARG A 595 -34.47 -28.52 -5.26
C ARG A 595 -33.29 -27.71 -5.81
N SER A 596 -32.58 -26.99 -4.94
CA SER A 596 -31.40 -26.21 -5.34
C SER A 596 -30.29 -27.12 -5.90
N ARG A 597 -30.03 -28.26 -5.26
CA ARG A 597 -29.03 -29.23 -5.77
C ARG A 597 -29.40 -29.83 -7.12
N LEU A 598 -30.66 -30.17 -7.37
CA LEU A 598 -31.11 -30.68 -8.66
C LEU A 598 -30.89 -29.68 -9.80
N VAL A 599 -31.17 -28.39 -9.55
CA VAL A 599 -30.87 -27.31 -10.51
C VAL A 599 -29.36 -27.20 -10.74
N ARG A 600 -28.55 -27.25 -9.69
CA ARG A 600 -27.08 -27.17 -9.81
C ARG A 600 -26.47 -28.35 -10.55
N CYS A 601 -26.92 -29.57 -10.30
CA CYS A 601 -26.47 -30.75 -11.06
C CYS A 601 -26.77 -30.58 -12.55
N ALA A 602 -27.94 -30.05 -12.91
CA ALA A 602 -28.31 -29.82 -14.30
C ALA A 602 -27.39 -28.79 -14.98
N LEU A 603 -27.04 -27.71 -14.28
CA LEU A 603 -26.21 -26.62 -14.80
C LEU A 603 -24.73 -27.02 -14.90
N HIS A 604 -24.20 -27.76 -13.92
CA HIS A 604 -22.85 -28.32 -13.97
C HIS A 604 -22.67 -29.30 -15.13
N LEU A 605 -23.69 -30.13 -15.41
CA LEU A 605 -23.67 -31.06 -16.54
C LEU A 605 -23.91 -30.36 -17.89
N CYS A 606 -24.54 -29.17 -17.88
CA CYS A 606 -24.88 -28.40 -19.07
C CYS A 606 -24.36 -26.95 -18.99
N PRO A 607 -23.03 -26.73 -18.94
CA PRO A 607 -22.49 -25.38 -18.89
C PRO A 607 -22.82 -24.59 -20.16
N GLY A 608 -22.90 -23.26 -20.01
CA GLY A 608 -23.14 -22.35 -21.12
C GLY A 608 -21.98 -22.33 -22.15
N PRO A 609 -22.20 -21.71 -23.33
CA PRO A 609 -23.37 -20.94 -23.73
C PRO A 609 -24.58 -21.82 -24.14
N TRP A 610 -25.78 -21.36 -23.80
CA TRP A 610 -27.05 -22.02 -24.13
C TRP A 610 -27.66 -21.49 -25.43
N SER A 611 -28.29 -22.39 -26.20
CA SER A 611 -29.07 -22.04 -27.38
C SER A 611 -30.40 -21.36 -27.01
N ALA A 612 -31.06 -20.71 -27.96
CA ALA A 612 -32.36 -20.07 -27.72
C ALA A 612 -33.43 -21.05 -27.19
N ASP A 613 -33.40 -22.31 -27.63
CA ASP A 613 -34.32 -23.36 -27.19
C ASP A 613 -34.02 -23.80 -25.75
N GLU A 614 -32.75 -23.89 -25.38
CA GLU A 614 -32.30 -24.20 -24.00
C GLU A 614 -32.61 -23.04 -23.05
N VAL A 615 -32.45 -21.79 -23.49
CA VAL A 615 -32.88 -20.61 -22.74
C VAL A 615 -34.40 -20.61 -22.56
N ALA A 616 -35.17 -21.04 -23.57
CA ALA A 616 -36.63 -21.19 -23.42
C ALA A 616 -37.00 -22.29 -22.41
N VAL A 617 -36.25 -23.39 -22.34
CA VAL A 617 -36.40 -24.44 -21.29
C VAL A 617 -36.17 -23.85 -19.90
N LEU A 618 -35.06 -23.13 -19.70
CA LEU A 618 -34.73 -22.47 -18.44
C LEU A 618 -35.79 -21.39 -18.08
N ALA A 619 -36.24 -20.62 -19.07
CA ALA A 619 -37.25 -19.57 -18.90
C ALA A 619 -38.61 -20.12 -18.40
N ARG A 620 -39.02 -21.31 -18.89
CA ARG A 620 -40.25 -22.00 -18.45
C ARG A 620 -40.22 -22.43 -16.97
N ARG A 621 -39.04 -22.50 -16.35
CA ARG A 621 -38.82 -22.92 -14.96
C ARG A 621 -38.11 -21.85 -14.13
N THR A 622 -38.28 -20.57 -14.50
CA THR A 622 -37.65 -19.42 -13.84
C THR A 622 -37.87 -19.37 -12.33
N GLY A 623 -39.07 -19.73 -11.83
CA GLY A 623 -39.34 -19.79 -10.39
C GLY A 623 -38.38 -20.74 -9.66
N THR A 624 -38.19 -21.94 -10.19
CA THR A 624 -37.29 -22.96 -9.63
C THR A 624 -35.83 -22.50 -9.65
N VAL A 625 -35.40 -21.81 -10.71
CA VAL A 625 -34.04 -21.26 -10.83
C VAL A 625 -33.82 -20.09 -9.85
N THR A 626 -34.76 -19.16 -9.73
CA THR A 626 -34.64 -18.03 -8.80
C THR A 626 -34.70 -18.47 -7.34
N ASP A 627 -35.50 -19.49 -7.02
CA ASP A 627 -35.59 -20.05 -5.68
C ASP A 627 -34.31 -20.84 -5.33
N ALA A 628 -33.67 -21.50 -6.31
CA ALA A 628 -32.36 -22.14 -6.11
C ALA A 628 -31.26 -21.10 -5.84
N PHE A 629 -31.28 -19.97 -6.55
CA PHE A 629 -30.35 -18.85 -6.36
C PHE A 629 -30.49 -18.19 -4.98
N GLY A 630 -31.72 -17.90 -4.53
CA GLY A 630 -31.96 -17.29 -3.21
C GLY A 630 -31.51 -18.15 -2.02
N ASN A 631 -31.35 -19.46 -2.21
CA ASN A 631 -30.92 -20.40 -1.17
C ASN A 631 -29.42 -20.76 -1.22
N ALA A 632 -28.65 -20.21 -2.16
CA ALA A 632 -27.21 -20.46 -2.27
C ALA A 632 -26.44 -19.69 -1.18
N THR A 633 -25.59 -20.37 -0.40
CA THR A 633 -24.91 -19.80 0.80
C THR A 633 -23.53 -19.18 0.55
N GLY A 634 -23.16 -18.88 -0.71
CA GLY A 634 -22.03 -18.01 -1.07
C GLY A 634 -20.90 -18.64 -1.90
N GLY A 635 -20.12 -17.78 -2.58
CA GLY A 635 -18.83 -18.07 -3.21
C GLY A 635 -18.89 -18.71 -4.60
N GLU A 636 -18.33 -19.93 -4.72
CA GLU A 636 -18.28 -20.73 -5.96
C GLU A 636 -19.69 -21.13 -6.44
N ASP A 637 -20.62 -21.32 -5.51
CA ASP A 637 -22.01 -21.73 -5.74
C ASP A 637 -22.86 -20.71 -6.53
N ALA A 638 -22.47 -19.43 -6.53
CA ALA A 638 -23.26 -18.34 -7.11
C ALA A 638 -22.94 -18.08 -8.59
N GLY A 639 -21.73 -18.42 -9.05
CA GLY A 639 -21.23 -18.02 -10.36
C GLY A 639 -22.03 -18.62 -11.53
N GLU A 640 -22.27 -19.93 -11.51
CA GLU A 640 -23.02 -20.61 -12.58
C GLU A 640 -24.50 -20.18 -12.62
N LEU A 641 -25.09 -19.93 -11.45
CA LEU A 641 -26.47 -19.45 -11.35
C LEU A 641 -26.59 -18.00 -11.87
N ILE A 642 -25.55 -17.18 -11.73
CA ILE A 642 -25.50 -15.82 -12.28
C ILE A 642 -25.53 -15.84 -13.82
N ASP A 643 -24.79 -16.76 -14.46
CA ASP A 643 -24.79 -16.90 -15.92
C ASP A 643 -26.18 -17.31 -16.43
N VAL A 644 -26.86 -18.22 -15.72
CA VAL A 644 -28.25 -18.59 -16.03
C VAL A 644 -29.18 -17.39 -15.84
N LEU A 645 -29.01 -16.62 -14.76
CA LEU A 645 -29.82 -15.43 -14.51
C LEU A 645 -29.67 -14.38 -15.62
N HIS A 646 -28.48 -14.20 -16.19
CA HIS A 646 -28.29 -13.37 -17.38
C HIS A 646 -29.11 -13.88 -18.57
N ALA A 647 -29.10 -15.19 -18.81
CA ALA A 647 -29.83 -15.79 -19.92
C ALA A 647 -31.36 -15.67 -19.75
N VAL A 648 -31.88 -15.84 -18.53
CA VAL A 648 -33.32 -15.82 -18.26
C VAL A 648 -33.88 -14.46 -17.82
N ALA A 649 -33.03 -13.46 -17.53
CA ALA A 649 -33.44 -12.13 -17.07
C ALA A 649 -34.54 -11.47 -17.92
N PRO A 650 -34.51 -11.54 -19.27
CA PRO A 650 -35.57 -10.98 -20.12
C PRO A 650 -36.94 -11.63 -19.88
N HIS A 651 -36.97 -12.88 -19.44
CA HIS A 651 -38.17 -13.70 -19.25
C HIS A 651 -38.72 -13.66 -17.81
N LEU A 652 -38.03 -13.00 -16.87
CA LEU A 652 -38.49 -12.87 -15.49
C LEU A 652 -39.67 -11.91 -15.35
N SER A 653 -40.72 -12.34 -14.64
CA SER A 653 -41.85 -11.49 -14.26
C SER A 653 -41.41 -10.36 -13.31
N ALA A 654 -42.11 -9.22 -13.35
CA ALA A 654 -41.78 -8.05 -12.54
C ALA A 654 -41.70 -8.35 -11.03
N GLY A 655 -42.59 -9.22 -10.51
CA GLY A 655 -42.63 -9.59 -9.09
C GLY A 655 -41.45 -10.47 -8.63
N ARG A 656 -40.70 -11.09 -9.55
CA ARG A 656 -39.55 -11.95 -9.23
C ARG A 656 -38.19 -11.27 -9.42
N ARG A 657 -38.14 -10.10 -10.07
CA ARG A 657 -36.88 -9.36 -10.30
C ARG A 657 -36.33 -8.75 -9.00
N LEU A 658 -37.20 -8.21 -8.14
CA LEU A 658 -36.78 -7.54 -6.90
C LEU A 658 -36.09 -8.50 -5.90
N PRO A 659 -36.63 -9.69 -5.59
CA PRO A 659 -35.94 -10.65 -4.72
C PRO A 659 -34.58 -11.12 -5.27
N VAL A 660 -34.45 -11.25 -6.60
CA VAL A 660 -33.17 -11.62 -7.24
C VAL A 660 -32.15 -10.50 -7.11
N VAL A 661 -32.56 -9.24 -7.25
CA VAL A 661 -31.71 -8.06 -7.04
C VAL A 661 -31.23 -7.98 -5.58
N GLU A 662 -32.12 -8.24 -4.62
CA GLU A 662 -31.75 -8.27 -3.19
C GLU A 662 -30.78 -9.41 -2.89
N ALA A 663 -31.01 -10.60 -3.43
CA ALA A 663 -30.11 -11.74 -3.30
C ALA A 663 -28.73 -11.46 -3.92
N LEU A 664 -28.67 -10.88 -5.13
CA LEU A 664 -27.41 -10.45 -5.77
C LEU A 664 -26.63 -9.45 -4.91
N ARG A 665 -27.34 -8.52 -4.25
CA ARG A 665 -26.75 -7.53 -3.34
C ARG A 665 -26.33 -8.12 -1.99
N ALA A 666 -26.84 -9.28 -1.60
CA ALA A 666 -26.50 -9.96 -0.36
C ALA A 666 -25.28 -10.89 -0.50
N LEU A 667 -24.80 -11.13 -1.73
CA LEU A 667 -23.61 -11.95 -1.98
C LEU A 667 -22.35 -11.34 -1.34
N PRO A 668 -21.48 -12.17 -0.72
CA PRO A 668 -20.25 -11.68 -0.12
C PRO A 668 -19.27 -11.14 -1.19
N PRO A 669 -18.50 -10.09 -0.88
CA PRO A 669 -17.47 -9.59 -1.78
C PRO A 669 -16.39 -10.65 -2.02
N ALA A 670 -15.85 -10.69 -3.24
CA ALA A 670 -14.81 -11.62 -3.66
C ALA A 670 -13.59 -11.56 -2.72
N GLY A 671 -13.16 -12.70 -2.19
CA GLY A 671 -11.92 -12.82 -1.42
C GLY A 671 -10.66 -12.84 -2.31
N PRO A 672 -9.44 -12.87 -1.74
CA PRO A 672 -8.17 -12.75 -2.47
C PRO A 672 -7.80 -13.94 -3.39
N GLY A 673 -8.76 -14.77 -3.81
CA GLY A 673 -8.51 -16.02 -4.54
C GLY A 673 -9.57 -16.40 -5.59
N GLY A 674 -10.56 -15.55 -5.87
CA GLY A 674 -11.55 -15.81 -6.91
C GLY A 674 -12.69 -14.81 -6.84
N SER A 675 -13.11 -14.29 -7.99
CA SER A 675 -14.33 -13.47 -8.08
C SER A 675 -15.56 -14.35 -7.82
N SER A 676 -16.51 -13.87 -7.01
CA SER A 676 -17.86 -14.48 -6.88
C SER A 676 -18.67 -14.41 -8.20
N TRP A 677 -18.09 -13.77 -9.21
CA TRP A 677 -18.57 -13.61 -10.58
C TRP A 677 -17.60 -14.37 -11.49
N PRO A 678 -18.07 -15.27 -12.36
CA PRO A 678 -17.20 -15.97 -13.32
C PRO A 678 -16.41 -14.95 -14.17
N GLU A 679 -15.14 -15.22 -14.47
CA GLU A 679 -14.32 -14.36 -15.37
C GLU A 679 -14.95 -14.21 -16.77
N ALA A 680 -15.82 -15.13 -17.16
CA ALA A 680 -16.58 -15.13 -18.41
C ALA A 680 -17.98 -14.49 -18.31
N ALA A 681 -18.47 -14.17 -17.11
CA ALA A 681 -19.80 -13.63 -16.91
C ALA A 681 -19.88 -12.16 -17.36
N ALA A 682 -20.99 -11.82 -18.01
CA ALA A 682 -21.34 -10.43 -18.27
C ALA A 682 -21.37 -9.64 -16.96
N SER A 683 -20.96 -8.38 -17.01
CA SER A 683 -20.72 -7.57 -15.81
C SER A 683 -21.89 -7.53 -14.83
N PRO A 684 -21.64 -7.48 -13.50
CA PRO A 684 -22.66 -7.34 -12.47
C PRO A 684 -23.63 -6.18 -12.69
N PHE A 685 -23.17 -5.07 -13.29
CA PHE A 685 -24.04 -3.93 -13.56
C PHE A 685 -25.00 -4.20 -14.72
N SER A 686 -24.59 -5.02 -15.70
CA SER A 686 -25.46 -5.42 -16.80
C SER A 686 -26.62 -6.28 -16.31
N LEU A 687 -26.40 -7.19 -15.36
CA LEU A 687 -27.48 -8.00 -14.78
C LEU A 687 -28.45 -7.15 -13.98
N LEU A 688 -27.93 -6.28 -13.10
CA LEU A 688 -28.74 -5.38 -12.29
C LEU A 688 -29.63 -4.48 -13.15
N ARG A 689 -29.09 -3.95 -14.26
CA ARG A 689 -29.86 -3.15 -15.23
C ARG A 689 -30.91 -3.98 -15.98
N GLN A 690 -30.55 -5.20 -16.43
CA GLN A 690 -31.50 -6.11 -17.08
C GLN A 690 -32.68 -6.49 -16.17
N LEU A 691 -32.43 -6.60 -14.87
CA LEU A 691 -33.45 -6.84 -13.86
C LEU A 691 -34.24 -5.58 -13.46
N GLY A 692 -33.89 -4.41 -14.00
CA GLY A 692 -34.55 -3.12 -13.73
C GLY A 692 -34.16 -2.48 -12.39
N ALA A 693 -33.02 -2.85 -11.81
CA ALA A 693 -32.51 -2.24 -10.58
C ALA A 693 -31.85 -0.88 -10.85
N VAL A 694 -32.10 0.08 -9.96
CA VAL A 694 -31.31 1.33 -9.91
C VAL A 694 -30.00 1.05 -9.20
N LEU A 695 -28.88 1.32 -9.87
CA LEU A 695 -27.54 1.18 -9.30
C LEU A 695 -27.36 2.18 -8.15
N VAL A 696 -26.90 1.70 -6.99
CA VAL A 696 -26.58 2.54 -5.83
C VAL A 696 -25.07 2.62 -5.59
N ARG A 697 -24.64 3.61 -4.80
CA ARG A 697 -23.21 3.77 -4.43
C ARG A 697 -22.58 2.50 -3.86
N ALA A 698 -23.33 1.75 -3.05
CA ALA A 698 -22.86 0.48 -2.49
C ALA A 698 -22.59 -0.60 -3.55
N ASP A 699 -23.29 -0.57 -4.70
CA ASP A 699 -23.03 -1.49 -5.82
C ASP A 699 -21.71 -1.14 -6.51
N LEU A 700 -21.43 0.16 -6.68
CA LEU A 700 -20.17 0.66 -7.25
C LEU A 700 -18.97 0.41 -6.34
N ASP A 701 -19.10 0.75 -5.05
CA ASP A 701 -18.02 0.57 -4.07
C ASP A 701 -17.63 -0.92 -3.95
N ARG A 702 -18.61 -1.84 -4.00
CA ARG A 702 -18.35 -3.28 -4.02
C ARG A 702 -17.65 -3.74 -5.30
N ALA A 703 -18.10 -3.31 -6.48
CA ALA A 703 -17.47 -3.68 -7.74
C ALA A 703 -16.03 -3.13 -7.84
N LEU A 704 -15.79 -1.91 -7.33
CA LEU A 704 -14.45 -1.33 -7.24
C LEU A 704 -13.57 -2.09 -6.27
N THR A 705 -14.10 -2.47 -5.11
CA THR A 705 -13.35 -3.27 -4.12
C THR A 705 -12.95 -4.62 -4.71
N ALA A 706 -13.86 -5.30 -5.40
CA ALA A 706 -13.56 -6.55 -6.10
C ALA A 706 -12.52 -6.35 -7.22
N ALA A 707 -12.64 -5.29 -8.02
CA ALA A 707 -11.68 -4.97 -9.07
C ALA A 707 -10.28 -4.67 -8.51
N HIS A 708 -10.18 -4.00 -7.37
CA HIS A 708 -8.89 -3.72 -6.72
C HIS A 708 -8.22 -4.95 -6.11
N LEU A 709 -9.00 -5.99 -5.82
CA LEU A 709 -8.52 -7.26 -5.28
C LEU A 709 -8.24 -8.32 -6.38
N GLY A 710 -8.62 -8.05 -7.64
CA GLY A 710 -8.45 -8.94 -8.78
C GLY A 710 -7.02 -9.00 -9.34
N ALA A 711 -6.81 -9.87 -10.33
CA ALA A 711 -5.50 -10.13 -10.92
C ALA A 711 -4.87 -8.92 -11.65
N ASP A 712 -5.69 -7.99 -12.16
CA ASP A 712 -5.26 -6.73 -12.79
C ASP A 712 -6.12 -5.53 -12.37
N PRO A 713 -5.85 -4.94 -11.20
CA PRO A 713 -6.61 -3.80 -10.65
C PRO A 713 -6.63 -2.56 -11.55
N TRP A 714 -5.55 -2.36 -12.31
CA TRP A 714 -5.32 -1.15 -13.08
C TRP A 714 -6.13 -1.11 -14.37
N ARG A 715 -6.48 -2.27 -14.92
CA ARG A 715 -7.47 -2.38 -16.01
C ARG A 715 -8.90 -2.54 -15.49
N ALA A 716 -9.08 -3.31 -14.42
CA ALA A 716 -10.41 -3.64 -13.90
C ALA A 716 -11.14 -2.44 -13.26
N ALA A 717 -10.46 -1.63 -12.44
CA ALA A 717 -11.12 -0.51 -11.75
C ALA A 717 -11.60 0.60 -12.72
N PRO A 718 -10.81 1.03 -13.73
CA PRO A 718 -11.31 1.94 -14.75
C PRO A 718 -12.43 1.33 -15.62
N ALA A 719 -12.42 0.02 -15.86
CA ALA A 719 -13.50 -0.65 -16.59
C ALA A 719 -14.83 -0.63 -15.81
N VAL A 720 -14.78 -0.90 -14.50
CA VAL A 720 -15.92 -0.79 -13.58
C VAL A 720 -16.50 0.63 -13.56
N LEU A 721 -15.64 1.65 -13.49
CA LEU A 721 -16.08 3.06 -13.55
C LEU A 721 -16.71 3.40 -14.89
N ARG A 722 -16.04 3.06 -16.00
CA ARG A 722 -16.56 3.30 -17.35
C ARG A 722 -17.93 2.67 -17.53
N GLU A 723 -18.09 1.44 -17.08
CA GLU A 723 -19.36 0.75 -17.18
C GLU A 723 -20.43 1.35 -16.27
N ALA A 724 -20.11 1.68 -15.01
CA ALA A 724 -21.05 2.29 -14.07
C ALA A 724 -21.63 3.62 -14.60
N PHE A 725 -20.78 4.41 -15.27
CA PHE A 725 -21.12 5.71 -15.84
C PHE A 725 -21.49 5.68 -17.34
N GLY A 726 -21.52 4.50 -17.97
CA GLY A 726 -21.91 4.35 -19.39
C GLY A 726 -20.95 4.97 -20.41
N VAL A 727 -19.66 5.08 -20.05
CA VAL A 727 -18.60 5.61 -20.92
C VAL A 727 -18.12 4.49 -21.87
N PRO A 728 -18.16 4.66 -23.20
CA PRO A 728 -17.63 3.67 -24.14
C PRO A 728 -16.15 3.38 -23.87
N GLY A 729 -15.74 2.10 -23.91
CA GLY A 729 -14.33 1.72 -23.76
C GLY A 729 -13.48 2.20 -24.95
N GLU A 730 -12.19 2.45 -24.71
CA GLU A 730 -11.20 2.70 -25.78
C GLU A 730 -11.17 1.52 -26.74
N GLY A 731 -11.89 1.69 -27.85
CA GLY A 731 -12.09 0.67 -28.85
C GLY A 731 -12.51 1.29 -30.17
N VAL A 732 -11.86 2.39 -30.58
CA VAL A 732 -11.83 2.87 -31.98
C VAL A 732 -10.53 3.66 -32.21
N THR A 733 -9.42 2.96 -32.47
CA THR A 733 -8.27 3.48 -33.26
C THR A 733 -7.68 2.33 -34.10
N THR A 734 -8.54 1.55 -34.77
CA THR A 734 -8.14 0.30 -35.41
C THR A 734 -7.46 0.46 -36.77
N GLU A 735 -7.61 1.59 -37.46
CA GLU A 735 -7.02 1.75 -38.80
C GLU A 735 -5.61 2.36 -38.77
N GLU A 736 -5.38 3.42 -37.99
CA GLU A 736 -4.05 4.05 -37.90
C GLU A 736 -3.02 3.17 -37.17
N SER A 737 -3.42 2.45 -36.11
CA SER A 737 -2.51 1.54 -35.40
C SER A 737 -2.18 0.28 -36.21
N ALA A 738 -3.12 -0.25 -37.00
CA ALA A 738 -2.85 -1.40 -37.87
C ALA A 738 -1.93 -1.01 -39.04
N ALA A 739 -2.16 0.16 -39.64
CA ALA A 739 -1.30 0.71 -40.69
C ALA A 739 0.12 0.96 -40.18
N TRP A 740 0.25 1.58 -39.00
CA TRP A 740 1.55 1.82 -38.36
C TRP A 740 2.28 0.53 -37.98
N GLN A 741 1.56 -0.47 -37.45
CA GLN A 741 2.14 -1.79 -37.13
C GLN A 741 2.58 -2.55 -38.38
N ALA A 742 1.82 -2.47 -39.48
CA ALA A 742 2.20 -3.07 -40.75
C ALA A 742 3.43 -2.38 -41.38
N GLU A 743 3.50 -1.04 -41.30
CA GLU A 743 4.65 -0.26 -41.77
C GLU A 743 5.90 -0.55 -40.95
N LEU A 744 5.78 -0.66 -39.62
CA LEU A 744 6.87 -1.06 -38.73
C LEU A 744 7.34 -2.50 -39.00
N ALA A 745 6.42 -3.43 -39.20
CA ALA A 745 6.75 -4.83 -39.51
C ALA A 745 7.47 -4.98 -40.86
N ALA A 746 7.17 -4.12 -41.83
CA ALA A 746 7.90 -4.04 -43.10
C ALA A 746 9.28 -3.41 -42.92
N ALA A 747 9.39 -2.31 -42.16
CA ALA A 747 10.62 -1.57 -41.95
C ALA A 747 11.67 -2.33 -41.13
N VAL A 748 11.27 -3.19 -40.18
CA VAL A 748 12.22 -3.96 -39.34
C VAL A 748 13.05 -4.97 -40.15
N ARG A 749 12.65 -5.28 -41.39
CA ARG A 749 13.40 -6.19 -42.26
C ARG A 749 14.54 -5.52 -43.04
N ASP A 750 14.63 -4.19 -43.00
CA ASP A 750 15.67 -3.40 -43.67
C ASP A 750 16.20 -2.28 -42.74
N PRO A 751 17.50 -2.27 -42.40
CA PRO A 751 18.10 -1.26 -41.51
C PRO A 751 17.90 0.19 -41.99
N GLU A 752 17.86 0.43 -43.30
CA GLU A 752 17.75 1.78 -43.87
C GLU A 752 16.30 2.30 -43.77
N ALA A 753 15.32 1.46 -44.09
CA ALA A 753 13.89 1.75 -43.88
C ALA A 753 13.53 1.97 -42.41
N LEU A 754 14.15 1.23 -41.48
CA LEU A 754 13.95 1.41 -40.04
C LEU A 754 14.51 2.75 -39.53
N ALA A 755 15.61 3.23 -40.11
CA ALA A 755 16.17 4.53 -39.79
C ALA A 755 15.28 5.68 -40.28
N GLU A 756 14.67 5.52 -41.47
CA GLU A 756 13.74 6.49 -42.04
C GLU A 756 12.45 6.61 -41.22
N LEU A 757 11.86 5.48 -40.81
CA LEU A 757 10.66 5.43 -39.96
C LEU A 757 10.89 6.14 -38.60
N ARG A 758 12.08 5.95 -38.01
CA ARG A 758 12.49 6.63 -36.76
C ARG A 758 12.64 8.15 -36.95
N GLY A 759 13.15 8.59 -38.11
CA GLY A 759 13.27 10.01 -38.45
C GLY A 759 11.93 10.73 -38.57
N ARG A 760 10.91 10.07 -39.14
CA ARG A 760 9.56 10.64 -39.28
C ARG A 760 8.83 10.81 -37.93
N ASN A 761 8.95 9.84 -37.02
CA ASN A 761 8.33 9.93 -35.68
C ASN A 761 8.98 11.01 -34.81
N ALA A 762 10.31 11.20 -34.91
CA ALA A 762 11.01 12.28 -34.21
C ALA A 762 10.56 13.67 -34.68
N ALA A 763 10.24 13.84 -35.97
CA ALA A 763 9.70 15.10 -36.50
C ALA A 763 8.24 15.36 -36.04
N ALA A 764 7.44 14.31 -35.84
CA ALA A 764 6.07 14.42 -35.35
C ALA A 764 6.01 14.82 -33.85
N GLU A 765 6.93 14.31 -33.02
CA GLU A 765 7.03 14.71 -31.60
C GLU A 765 7.44 16.18 -31.42
N VAL A 766 8.29 16.72 -32.30
CA VAL A 766 8.68 18.15 -32.27
C VAL A 766 7.51 19.06 -32.69
N GLY A 767 6.58 18.57 -33.51
CA GLY A 767 5.35 19.28 -33.87
C GLY A 767 4.30 19.32 -32.76
N ALA A 768 4.23 18.28 -31.91
CA ALA A 768 3.24 18.17 -30.83
C ALA A 768 3.57 19.01 -29.58
N LEU A 769 4.80 19.52 -29.43
CA LEU A 769 5.23 20.38 -28.33
C LEU A 769 4.82 21.87 -28.47
N ARG A 770 4.05 22.24 -29.50
CA ARG A 770 3.38 23.56 -29.55
C ARG A 770 1.95 23.45 -29.06
N LEU A 771 1.74 23.77 -27.78
CA LEU A 771 0.42 23.98 -27.18
C LEU A 771 -0.35 25.10 -27.91
N PRO A 772 -1.68 24.96 -28.10
CA PRO A 772 -2.51 26.04 -28.60
C PRO A 772 -2.92 26.97 -27.44
N GLY A 773 -2.62 28.25 -27.55
CA GLY A 773 -3.06 29.25 -26.58
C GLY A 773 -3.02 30.68 -27.14
N ALA A 774 -4.22 31.24 -27.27
CA ALA A 774 -4.58 32.66 -27.33
C ALA A 774 -4.36 33.45 -28.65
N GLU A 775 -5.48 34.00 -29.11
CA GLU A 775 -5.65 34.94 -30.22
C GLU A 775 -4.87 36.25 -30.06
N GLY A 776 -4.57 36.92 -31.17
CA GLY A 776 -4.18 38.34 -31.17
C GLY A 776 -3.59 38.80 -32.50
N GLY A 777 -4.35 39.61 -33.25
CA GLY A 777 -4.02 40.07 -34.59
C GLY A 777 -2.70 40.85 -34.72
N GLY A 778 -2.10 40.75 -35.90
CA GLY A 778 -0.89 41.49 -36.28
C GLY A 778 -0.57 41.28 -37.74
N ARG A 779 -1.09 42.19 -38.58
CA ARG A 779 -0.75 42.37 -39.99
C ARG A 779 0.77 42.59 -40.15
N VAL A 780 1.28 42.28 -41.35
CA VAL A 780 2.41 42.94 -42.08
C VAL A 780 3.61 42.03 -42.46
N VAL A 781 3.57 41.64 -43.75
CA VAL A 781 4.62 41.76 -44.79
C VAL A 781 5.64 40.63 -45.01
N GLU A 782 5.52 40.11 -46.23
CA GLU A 782 6.51 39.44 -47.08
C GLU A 782 7.96 39.92 -46.90
N ARG A 783 8.90 38.98 -46.91
CA ARG A 783 10.11 39.06 -47.74
C ARG A 783 10.84 37.72 -47.79
N SER A 784 10.92 37.16 -48.99
CA SER A 784 11.84 36.08 -49.37
C SER A 784 13.29 36.63 -49.56
N PRO A 785 14.27 35.85 -50.05
CA PRO A 785 15.40 35.36 -49.24
C PRO A 785 16.77 35.87 -49.79
N ARG A 786 17.89 35.67 -49.06
CA ARG A 786 19.21 35.29 -49.62
C ARG A 786 20.39 35.38 -48.64
N ALA A 787 21.37 34.53 -48.95
CA ALA A 787 22.82 34.57 -48.67
C ALA A 787 23.25 34.20 -47.24
N ALA A 788 23.87 33.05 -47.01
CA ALA A 788 25.26 32.70 -47.36
C ALA A 788 26.29 33.58 -46.65
N ASN A 789 26.87 33.08 -45.55
CA ASN A 789 28.28 32.70 -45.55
C ASN A 789 28.70 32.08 -44.21
N ALA A 790 29.50 31.02 -44.36
CA ALA A 790 30.30 30.41 -43.32
C ALA A 790 31.24 31.42 -42.66
N ASN A 791 31.48 31.30 -41.35
CA ASN A 791 32.82 30.99 -40.85
C ASN A 791 32.86 30.86 -39.32
N SER A 792 33.31 29.68 -38.89
CA SER A 792 34.34 29.42 -37.88
C SER A 792 34.25 29.97 -36.44
N PHE A 793 34.28 29.00 -35.53
CA PHE A 793 35.15 28.86 -34.35
C PHE A 793 34.83 29.58 -33.02
N THR A 794 34.94 28.76 -31.96
CA THR A 794 35.12 29.04 -30.51
C THR A 794 33.93 29.65 -29.75
N ALA A 795 33.53 29.18 -28.57
CA ALA A 795 34.12 28.26 -27.58
C ALA A 795 33.03 27.48 -26.83
#